data_AF-A0A2R6DZT7-F1
#
_entry.id   AF-A0A2R6DZT7-F1
#
_cell.length_a   1.000
_cell.length_b   1.000
_cell.length_c   1.000
_cell.angle_alpha   90.00
_cell.angle_beta   90.00
_cell.angle_gamma   90.00
#
_symmetry.space_group_name_H-M   'P 1'
#
loop_
_entity.id
_entity.type
_entity.pdbx_description
1 polymer ?
#
loop_
_entity_poly.entity_id
_entity_poly.type
_entity_poly.pdbx_seq_one_letter_code
_entity_poly.pdbx_strand_id
1 'polypeptide(L)'
;MSDESTGPDPDAAERSRPRPGPDALYGDNPTPPQLENGFGWDADPLLVAGGRGHVDGEFLYQDFVYDDHGADTRSVFDGNPEGHTMGGFYSRATGDYRYPSDPDRYGYNAADLLEFRARPTDEGVAYRITLNTMLEPDAAAVAIGVDTRRDPDDDSGDRRTDWGYGLGDLGAPVDHRIVTWGTGAELDGDPLPDERVNVDVRRNQLEVEVPLEPGEATWRHYVAVGLWDDDAEAFREVAVDADDHAPGGRKPGRPAPPVFDVGFRSPAQEPMERNVDLDTLLPRLATVLANAPRELLAELDDPFETLQRFGRTANLLDQLEDPLDLLNPLGSPFDPIEATGLSELLTELDRFWLLGDVEGVPRVLGVGNWQEHAQATALAERDISRFHADVDFGRLRAGVLDRDLPESGFVTYLYPSRHEFGAGVDTHANVLLGRIQPYGVYVPDEVDLEAADVPMVTALHSLGNCYTQYAVWMRGYVEALAEATGGVVFMPQTRGPGIWYKRRAELDVFEAWRDLETRIDVDRSKVTVTGYSMGGFGAIIMATKHPDCFGRCFAVVGPPAEDPLEGPTSNLLATPEVLMEDLLGGEEGGRLFSIFTEEPENALRLTDNLRHVPTLLWHGGTDPLVPLLGPTNYASRLRSHGYRHQVDVFPAADHFFLALQDRWERGPAYLAECDTPEAPARVTFRHVPDFDYPDLDIRHDSAYWITDIRTAEAADSGLVDATSLADGYAEPTPEAYTTTGTRPLAYTGRGPRRGTRRRGRRRRRGDADAAGRRRGPRPRRRGRPRDTRRRAACRPGGARLTVTPFDDHHAIGSLGPPPNCTTGVVQHDALGVGRPVCLSVVARYAAVSVDRTRQVADDGHS
;
A
#
# COMPACT_ATOMS: atom_id res chain seq x y z
N MET A 1 -11.10 0.46 -60.77
CA MET A 1 -10.66 -0.24 -59.55
C MET A 1 -10.77 0.76 -58.44
N SER A 2 -11.69 0.50 -57.52
CA SER A 2 -12.12 1.38 -56.44
C SER A 2 -10.98 1.59 -55.44
N ASP A 3 -10.74 2.86 -55.14
CA ASP A 3 -9.87 3.37 -54.09
C ASP A 3 -10.61 3.18 -52.75
N GLU A 4 -10.29 2.11 -52.02
CA GLU A 4 -10.77 1.93 -50.66
C GLU A 4 -9.92 2.79 -49.73
N SER A 5 -10.46 3.97 -49.40
CA SER A 5 -9.97 4.76 -48.28
C SER A 5 -10.15 3.96 -46.99
N THR A 6 -9.06 3.46 -46.42
CA THR A 6 -9.01 3.03 -45.03
C THR A 6 -9.49 4.19 -44.17
N GLY A 7 -10.60 3.99 -43.44
CA GLY A 7 -11.07 4.94 -42.45
C GLY A 7 -9.99 5.19 -41.39
N PRO A 8 -10.05 6.32 -40.66
CA PRO A 8 -9.14 6.55 -39.55
C PRO A 8 -9.29 5.40 -38.55
N ASP A 9 -8.16 4.77 -38.23
CA ASP A 9 -8.02 3.80 -37.16
C ASP A 9 -8.62 4.39 -35.86
N PRO A 10 -9.71 3.82 -35.31
CA PRO A 10 -10.31 4.33 -34.08
C PRO A 10 -9.34 4.29 -32.89
N ASP A 11 -8.36 3.37 -32.89
CA ASP A 11 -7.36 3.23 -31.84
C ASP A 11 -6.30 4.34 -31.89
N ALA A 12 -6.08 4.95 -33.06
CA ALA A 12 -5.15 6.06 -33.20
C ALA A 12 -5.65 7.35 -32.51
N ALA A 13 -6.97 7.51 -32.36
CA ALA A 13 -7.56 8.62 -31.60
C ALA A 13 -7.51 8.37 -30.09
N GLU A 14 -7.55 7.11 -29.66
CA GLU A 14 -7.45 6.71 -28.25
C GLU A 14 -6.01 6.85 -27.73
N ARG A 15 -5.01 6.51 -28.55
CA ARG A 15 -3.58 6.80 -28.29
C ARG A 15 -3.22 8.30 -28.21
N SER A 16 -4.14 9.21 -28.55
CA SER A 16 -3.88 10.66 -28.59
C SER A 16 -4.31 11.42 -27.33
N ARG A 17 -5.01 10.75 -26.40
CA ARG A 17 -5.40 11.36 -25.12
C ARG A 17 -4.37 10.97 -24.05
N PRO A 18 -3.90 11.91 -23.21
CA PRO A 18 -3.10 11.56 -22.05
C PRO A 18 -3.87 10.58 -21.18
N ARG A 19 -3.17 9.59 -20.64
CA ARG A 19 -3.75 8.57 -19.78
C ARG A 19 -3.47 8.96 -18.31
N PRO A 20 -4.45 8.88 -17.39
CA PRO A 20 -4.23 9.27 -16.00
C PRO A 20 -3.21 8.42 -15.23
N GLY A 21 -2.31 9.06 -14.50
CA GLY A 21 -1.30 8.37 -13.70
C GLY A 21 -0.09 7.85 -14.49
N PRO A 22 0.82 7.15 -13.81
CA PRO A 22 2.10 6.76 -14.40
C PRO A 22 1.94 5.55 -15.34
N ASP A 23 2.97 5.30 -16.16
CA ASP A 23 3.00 4.16 -17.07
C ASP A 23 2.93 2.80 -16.35
N ALA A 24 3.23 2.75 -15.04
CA ALA A 24 3.07 1.57 -14.19
C ALA A 24 1.64 1.02 -14.14
N LEU A 25 0.64 1.88 -14.33
CA LEU A 25 -0.79 1.54 -14.30
C LEU A 25 -1.28 0.88 -15.60
N TYR A 26 -0.40 0.65 -16.58
CA TYR A 26 -0.79 0.22 -17.92
C TYR A 26 0.08 -0.93 -18.45
N GLY A 27 -0.49 -1.66 -19.43
CA GLY A 27 0.17 -2.78 -20.08
C GLY A 27 -0.13 -4.11 -19.40
N ASP A 28 0.44 -5.17 -19.96
CA ASP A 28 0.25 -6.53 -19.44
C ASP A 28 1.19 -6.77 -18.25
N ASN A 29 0.75 -7.64 -17.34
CA ASN A 29 1.60 -8.13 -16.26
C ASN A 29 2.79 -8.94 -16.83
N PRO A 30 4.01 -8.76 -16.30
CA PRO A 30 5.15 -9.56 -16.72
C PRO A 30 5.05 -10.99 -16.19
N THR A 31 5.76 -11.92 -16.83
CA THR A 31 5.97 -13.28 -16.31
C THR A 31 7.39 -13.37 -15.73
N PRO A 32 7.59 -13.18 -14.41
CA PRO A 32 8.88 -13.38 -13.77
C PRO A 32 9.26 -14.86 -13.79
N PRO A 33 10.54 -15.20 -13.60
CA PRO A 33 11.02 -16.59 -13.64
C PRO A 33 10.20 -17.56 -12.79
N GLN A 34 9.76 -17.15 -11.61
CA GLN A 34 8.95 -17.95 -10.68
C GLN A 34 7.62 -18.42 -11.28
N LEU A 35 7.04 -17.64 -12.20
CA LEU A 35 5.78 -17.93 -12.87
C LEU A 35 5.96 -18.57 -14.24
N GLU A 36 7.19 -18.81 -14.69
CA GLU A 36 7.43 -19.53 -15.94
C GLU A 36 7.16 -21.02 -15.75
N ASN A 37 6.45 -21.62 -16.72
CA ASN A 37 6.23 -23.05 -16.75
C ASN A 37 7.41 -23.80 -17.41
N GLY A 38 7.79 -24.92 -16.80
CA GLY A 38 8.74 -25.90 -17.33
C GLY A 38 8.09 -26.93 -18.26
N PHE A 39 8.85 -27.95 -18.67
CA PHE A 39 8.33 -29.00 -19.54
C PHE A 39 7.24 -29.83 -18.84
N GLY A 40 6.07 -29.94 -19.47
CA GLY A 40 4.95 -30.73 -18.96
C GLY A 40 4.02 -29.98 -17.99
N TRP A 41 4.23 -28.68 -17.81
CA TRP A 41 3.34 -27.77 -17.09
C TRP A 41 2.83 -26.71 -18.07
N ASP A 42 1.52 -26.50 -18.15
CA ASP A 42 0.87 -25.60 -19.10
C ASP A 42 -0.11 -24.63 -18.41
N ALA A 43 -0.66 -24.96 -17.24
CA ALA A 43 -1.66 -24.14 -16.57
C ALA A 43 -1.10 -22.78 -16.11
N ASP A 44 -1.91 -21.73 -16.24
CA ASP A 44 -1.60 -20.41 -15.68
C ASP A 44 -1.71 -20.44 -14.14
N PRO A 45 -0.80 -19.75 -13.41
CA PRO A 45 -0.90 -19.62 -11.95
C PRO A 45 -2.19 -18.91 -11.53
N LEU A 46 -2.69 -19.23 -10.34
CA LEU A 46 -3.94 -18.64 -9.84
C LEU A 46 -3.76 -17.18 -9.41
N LEU A 47 -2.62 -16.86 -8.81
CA LEU A 47 -2.29 -15.53 -8.28
C LEU A 47 -3.34 -14.96 -7.31
N VAL A 48 -4.01 -15.86 -6.58
CA VAL A 48 -4.92 -15.55 -5.46
C VAL A 48 -4.49 -16.42 -4.28
N ALA A 49 -4.04 -15.80 -3.20
CA ALA A 49 -3.50 -16.52 -2.05
C ALA A 49 -4.59 -17.36 -1.36
N GLY A 50 -4.22 -18.58 -0.97
CA GLY A 50 -5.14 -19.60 -0.47
C GLY A 50 -6.09 -20.20 -1.51
N GLY A 51 -5.96 -19.80 -2.79
CA GLY A 51 -6.73 -20.33 -3.91
C GLY A 51 -6.22 -21.68 -4.37
N ARG A 52 -7.13 -22.52 -4.88
CA ARG A 52 -6.79 -23.84 -5.43
C ARG A 52 -7.66 -24.22 -6.63
N GLY A 53 -7.23 -25.21 -7.40
CA GLY A 53 -8.06 -25.70 -8.50
C GLY A 53 -7.46 -26.83 -9.32
N HIS A 54 -8.32 -27.45 -10.12
CA HIS A 54 -7.94 -28.35 -11.20
C HIS A 54 -8.00 -27.55 -12.51
N VAL A 55 -6.88 -27.45 -13.23
CA VAL A 55 -6.75 -26.66 -14.45
C VAL A 55 -5.98 -27.49 -15.47
N ASP A 56 -6.66 -27.90 -16.55
CA ASP A 56 -6.04 -28.54 -17.73
C ASP A 56 -5.12 -29.73 -17.42
N GLY A 57 -5.45 -30.51 -16.39
CA GLY A 57 -4.70 -31.70 -15.99
C GLY A 57 -3.66 -31.50 -14.89
N GLU A 58 -3.61 -30.29 -14.34
CA GLU A 58 -2.82 -29.92 -13.17
C GLU A 58 -3.71 -29.58 -11.99
N PHE A 59 -3.29 -29.95 -10.79
CA PHE A 59 -3.79 -29.37 -9.55
C PHE A 59 -2.89 -28.21 -9.17
N LEU A 60 -3.47 -27.08 -8.78
CA LEU A 60 -2.75 -25.88 -8.37
C LEU A 60 -3.21 -25.46 -6.97
N TYR A 61 -2.26 -25.03 -6.17
CA TYR A 61 -2.47 -24.29 -4.93
C TYR A 61 -1.52 -23.09 -4.92
N GLN A 62 -2.05 -21.91 -4.61
CA GLN A 62 -1.28 -20.68 -4.46
C GLN A 62 -1.29 -20.27 -3.00
N ASP A 63 -0.11 -20.13 -2.40
CA ASP A 63 0.01 -19.80 -0.99
C ASP A 63 -0.05 -18.28 -0.73
N PHE A 64 -0.10 -17.91 0.55
CA PHE A 64 0.30 -16.61 1.03
C PHE A 64 1.83 -16.45 0.87
N VAL A 65 2.31 -15.21 0.78
CA VAL A 65 3.75 -14.93 0.62
C VAL A 65 4.22 -13.98 1.70
N TYR A 66 5.49 -14.13 2.08
CA TYR A 66 6.15 -13.43 3.18
C TYR A 66 5.52 -13.73 4.55
N ASP A 67 4.98 -14.94 4.74
CA ASP A 67 4.27 -15.34 5.96
C ASP A 67 4.85 -16.61 6.62
N ASP A 68 6.04 -17.00 6.16
CA ASP A 68 6.90 -18.11 6.56
C ASP A 68 7.58 -17.90 7.93
N HIS A 69 6.78 -17.52 8.94
CA HIS A 69 7.25 -17.20 10.29
C HIS A 69 7.23 -18.38 11.27
N GLY A 70 6.86 -19.57 10.79
CA GLY A 70 6.90 -20.82 11.56
C GLY A 70 6.00 -20.84 12.79
N ALA A 71 6.39 -21.64 13.78
CA ALA A 71 5.56 -21.89 14.97
C ALA A 71 5.47 -20.69 15.91
N ASP A 72 4.37 -20.60 16.65
CA ASP A 72 4.28 -19.68 17.79
C ASP A 72 4.75 -20.34 19.08
N THR A 73 6.03 -20.22 19.41
CA THR A 73 6.58 -20.81 20.64
C THR A 73 6.52 -19.87 21.85
N ARG A 74 5.99 -18.64 21.71
CA ARG A 74 5.99 -17.62 22.78
C ARG A 74 4.94 -17.84 23.86
N SER A 75 5.25 -17.50 25.12
CA SER A 75 4.25 -17.19 26.15
C SER A 75 3.71 -15.77 25.94
N VAL A 76 2.50 -15.48 26.42
CA VAL A 76 1.98 -14.09 26.49
C VAL A 76 2.85 -13.17 27.36
N PHE A 77 3.75 -13.74 28.15
CA PHE A 77 4.69 -13.06 29.03
C PHE A 77 6.14 -13.05 28.51
N ASP A 78 6.43 -13.72 27.38
CA ASP A 78 7.81 -13.80 26.90
C ASP A 78 8.12 -12.59 26.01
N GLY A 79 9.27 -11.96 26.27
CA GLY A 79 9.80 -10.88 25.43
C GLY A 79 10.00 -11.31 23.98
N ASN A 80 9.90 -10.33 23.08
CA ASN A 80 10.29 -10.53 21.69
C ASN A 80 11.78 -10.91 21.65
N PRO A 81 12.16 -11.91 20.84
CA PRO A 81 13.56 -12.27 20.74
C PRO A 81 14.34 -11.17 19.99
N GLU A 82 15.60 -10.90 20.34
CA GLU A 82 16.45 -9.84 19.74
C GLU A 82 16.83 -10.19 18.29
N GLY A 83 16.70 -9.28 17.33
CA GLY A 83 17.09 -9.49 15.92
C GLY A 83 16.13 -8.87 14.88
N HIS A 84 16.59 -8.74 13.62
CA HIS A 84 15.82 -8.14 12.52
C HIS A 84 14.81 -9.14 11.94
N THR A 85 13.52 -8.87 12.12
CA THR A 85 12.43 -9.58 11.42
C THR A 85 11.67 -8.61 10.55
N MET A 86 11.21 -9.09 9.41
CA MET A 86 10.27 -8.35 8.58
C MET A 86 8.88 -8.36 9.20
N GLY A 87 8.17 -7.26 8.99
CA GLY A 87 6.94 -6.96 9.73
C GLY A 87 7.17 -5.75 10.60
N GLY A 88 6.47 -4.67 10.25
CA GLY A 88 6.53 -3.46 11.04
C GLY A 88 6.04 -3.68 12.47
N PHE A 89 6.35 -2.75 13.36
CA PHE A 89 6.05 -2.90 14.79
C PHE A 89 4.56 -3.20 15.11
N TYR A 90 3.62 -2.76 14.26
CA TYR A 90 2.17 -2.95 14.46
C TYR A 90 1.60 -4.18 13.75
N SER A 91 2.16 -4.60 12.62
CA SER A 91 1.76 -5.79 11.87
C SER A 91 2.80 -6.90 11.98
N ARG A 92 3.06 -7.34 13.22
CA ARG A 92 3.97 -8.47 13.48
C ARG A 92 3.30 -9.81 13.20
N ALA A 93 4.11 -10.79 12.81
CA ALA A 93 3.70 -12.17 12.68
C ALA A 93 3.37 -12.84 14.03
N THR A 94 2.57 -13.90 13.96
CA THR A 94 2.23 -14.79 15.07
C THR A 94 3.40 -15.74 15.35
N GLY A 95 3.94 -16.36 14.30
CA GLY A 95 5.15 -17.17 14.35
C GLY A 95 6.36 -16.40 14.85
N ASP A 96 7.30 -17.12 15.45
CA ASP A 96 8.50 -16.54 16.05
C ASP A 96 9.81 -16.95 15.39
N TYR A 97 9.75 -17.73 14.30
CA TYR A 97 10.94 -18.21 13.62
C TYR A 97 11.62 -17.11 12.83
N ARG A 98 12.94 -17.25 12.75
CA ARG A 98 13.83 -16.30 12.10
C ARG A 98 14.86 -17.06 11.29
N TYR A 99 15.06 -16.58 10.08
CA TYR A 99 16.09 -17.09 9.21
C TYR A 99 17.49 -16.87 9.79
N PRO A 100 18.46 -17.72 9.40
CA PRO A 100 19.87 -17.43 9.62
C PRO A 100 20.26 -16.08 9.02
N SER A 101 21.31 -15.48 9.60
CA SER A 101 21.80 -14.14 9.27
C SER A 101 22.55 -14.03 7.95
N ASP A 102 22.69 -15.11 7.19
CA ASP A 102 23.29 -15.14 5.84
C ASP A 102 22.25 -14.77 4.76
N PRO A 103 22.26 -13.52 4.25
CA PRO A 103 21.30 -13.09 3.24
C PRO A 103 21.55 -13.71 1.87
N ASP A 104 22.79 -14.11 1.56
CA ASP A 104 23.17 -14.64 0.25
C ASP A 104 22.63 -16.06 0.05
N ARG A 105 22.49 -16.83 1.14
CA ARG A 105 21.87 -18.17 1.10
C ARG A 105 20.36 -18.13 1.30
N TYR A 106 19.87 -17.37 2.28
CA TYR A 106 18.48 -17.49 2.73
C TYR A 106 17.57 -16.37 2.25
N GLY A 107 18.11 -15.19 1.89
CA GLY A 107 17.31 -14.00 1.54
C GLY A 107 16.25 -13.62 2.58
N TYR A 108 16.36 -14.15 3.81
CA TYR A 108 15.34 -14.10 4.86
C TYR A 108 13.93 -14.56 4.42
N ASN A 109 13.83 -15.47 3.45
CA ASN A 109 12.56 -15.88 2.83
C ASN A 109 12.63 -17.24 2.08
N ALA A 110 13.69 -18.02 2.31
CA ALA A 110 14.01 -19.21 1.49
C ALA A 110 13.04 -20.39 1.63
N ALA A 111 12.17 -20.39 2.63
CA ALA A 111 11.16 -21.42 2.90
C ALA A 111 9.71 -20.92 2.71
N ASP A 112 9.52 -19.74 2.10
CA ASP A 112 8.23 -19.16 1.73
C ASP A 112 7.66 -19.87 0.49
N LEU A 113 6.60 -20.65 0.67
CA LEU A 113 5.92 -21.34 -0.41
C LEU A 113 5.21 -20.31 -1.28
N LEU A 114 5.40 -20.37 -2.60
CA LEU A 114 4.61 -19.55 -3.52
C LEU A 114 3.50 -20.40 -4.14
N GLU A 115 3.85 -21.59 -4.62
CA GLU A 115 2.93 -22.43 -5.39
C GLU A 115 3.24 -23.91 -5.21
N PHE A 116 2.19 -24.72 -5.11
CA PHE A 116 2.26 -26.17 -5.22
C PHE A 116 1.44 -26.65 -6.41
N ARG A 117 2.01 -27.54 -7.22
CA ARG A 117 1.31 -28.22 -8.30
C ARG A 117 1.51 -29.72 -8.29
N ALA A 118 0.50 -30.44 -8.77
CA ALA A 118 0.57 -31.88 -8.97
C ALA A 118 -0.09 -32.29 -10.30
N ARG A 119 0.50 -33.26 -10.99
CA ARG A 119 -0.09 -33.87 -12.20
C ARG A 119 0.22 -35.35 -12.31
N PRO A 120 -0.68 -36.18 -12.87
CA PRO A 120 -0.36 -37.55 -13.22
C PRO A 120 0.62 -37.59 -14.41
N THR A 121 1.53 -38.55 -14.39
CA THR A 121 2.42 -38.89 -15.51
C THR A 121 2.19 -40.33 -15.97
N ASP A 122 2.96 -40.78 -16.97
CA ASP A 122 2.97 -42.19 -17.39
C ASP A 122 3.72 -43.09 -16.39
N GLU A 123 4.60 -42.51 -15.56
CA GLU A 123 5.44 -43.24 -14.59
C GLU A 123 5.04 -43.01 -13.12
N GLY A 124 4.06 -42.15 -12.85
CA GLY A 124 3.48 -41.93 -11.52
C GLY A 124 2.83 -40.56 -11.35
N VAL A 125 3.36 -39.75 -10.43
CA VAL A 125 2.88 -38.39 -10.13
C VAL A 125 4.07 -37.43 -10.10
N ALA A 126 3.96 -36.31 -10.81
CA ALA A 126 4.92 -35.21 -10.73
C ALA A 126 4.38 -34.10 -9.83
N TYR A 127 5.23 -33.59 -8.95
CA TYR A 127 4.99 -32.43 -8.11
C TYR A 127 5.94 -31.31 -8.52
N ARG A 128 5.41 -30.08 -8.61
CA ARG A 128 6.22 -28.86 -8.76
C ARG A 128 5.94 -27.95 -7.58
N ILE A 129 7.00 -27.49 -6.95
CA ILE A 129 6.95 -26.57 -5.83
C ILE A 129 7.74 -25.34 -6.23
N THR A 130 7.10 -24.19 -6.17
CA THR A 130 7.75 -22.90 -6.39
C THR A 130 7.88 -22.21 -5.04
N LEU A 131 9.08 -21.80 -4.68
CA LEU A 131 9.34 -20.96 -3.52
C LEU A 131 9.40 -19.50 -3.95
N ASN A 132 8.96 -18.58 -3.09
CA ASN A 132 9.06 -17.15 -3.40
C ASN A 132 10.53 -16.70 -3.53
N THR A 133 11.43 -17.31 -2.75
CA THR A 133 12.89 -17.08 -2.79
C THR A 133 13.67 -18.38 -2.78
N MET A 134 14.65 -18.52 -3.69
CA MET A 134 15.66 -19.57 -3.68
C MET A 134 16.97 -19.01 -4.23
N LEU A 135 17.96 -18.82 -3.38
CA LEU A 135 19.28 -18.31 -3.80
C LEU A 135 20.29 -19.43 -3.98
N GLU A 136 20.13 -20.50 -3.21
CA GLU A 136 20.89 -21.74 -3.34
C GLU A 136 19.93 -22.94 -3.40
N PRO A 137 20.27 -24.01 -4.16
CA PRO A 137 19.42 -25.19 -4.26
C PRO A 137 19.03 -25.78 -2.91
N ASP A 138 20.01 -25.96 -2.01
CA ASP A 138 19.84 -26.65 -0.73
C ASP A 138 19.57 -25.69 0.44
N ALA A 139 19.07 -24.48 0.16
CA ALA A 139 18.70 -23.54 1.22
C ALA A 139 17.46 -24.02 2.00
N ALA A 140 16.53 -24.69 1.32
CA ALA A 140 15.28 -25.19 1.88
C ALA A 140 14.96 -26.61 1.38
N ALA A 141 14.09 -27.28 2.13
CA ALA A 141 13.51 -28.56 1.78
C ALA A 141 11.99 -28.52 1.92
N VAL A 142 11.33 -29.38 1.15
CA VAL A 142 9.87 -29.52 1.13
C VAL A 142 9.51 -30.96 1.46
N ALA A 143 8.61 -31.13 2.43
CA ALA A 143 8.01 -32.41 2.76
C ALA A 143 6.55 -32.44 2.27
N ILE A 144 6.21 -33.46 1.47
CA ILE A 144 4.86 -33.72 0.98
C ILE A 144 4.35 -35.01 1.65
N GLY A 145 3.28 -34.88 2.39
CA GLY A 145 2.55 -36.00 2.97
C GLY A 145 1.38 -36.42 2.08
N VAL A 146 1.24 -37.71 1.80
CA VAL A 146 0.13 -38.25 0.99
C VAL A 146 -0.64 -39.29 1.79
N ASP A 147 -1.93 -39.04 2.00
CA ASP A 147 -2.89 -40.03 2.51
C ASP A 147 -3.73 -40.56 1.33
N THR A 148 -3.62 -41.87 1.09
CA THR A 148 -4.25 -42.58 -0.03
C THR A 148 -5.59 -43.21 0.36
N ARG A 149 -6.00 -43.08 1.63
CA ARG A 149 -7.25 -43.65 2.14
C ARG A 149 -8.45 -42.99 1.50
N ARG A 150 -9.48 -43.81 1.27
CA ARG A 150 -10.78 -43.34 0.77
C ARG A 150 -11.62 -42.68 1.86
N ASP A 151 -11.46 -43.12 3.11
CA ASP A 151 -12.09 -42.53 4.28
C ASP A 151 -11.00 -41.86 5.13
N PRO A 152 -10.98 -40.52 5.22
CA PRO A 152 -9.96 -39.82 6.00
C PRO A 152 -10.06 -40.12 7.51
N ASP A 153 -11.25 -40.46 7.99
CA ASP A 153 -11.52 -40.76 9.40
C ASP A 153 -11.22 -42.23 9.77
N ASP A 154 -10.59 -43.02 8.87
CA ASP A 154 -10.48 -44.47 9.00
C ASP A 154 -9.70 -44.96 10.23
N ASP A 155 -8.62 -44.36 10.70
CA ASP A 155 -7.76 -44.73 11.85
C ASP A 155 -7.28 -46.19 11.99
N SER A 156 -7.68 -47.12 11.12
CA SER A 156 -7.21 -48.50 11.16
C SER A 156 -5.86 -48.62 10.43
N GLY A 157 -4.91 -49.38 10.98
CA GLY A 157 -3.59 -49.61 10.35
C GLY A 157 -2.48 -48.61 10.73
N ASP A 158 -1.33 -48.71 10.08
CA ASP A 158 -0.06 -48.06 10.46
C ASP A 158 0.11 -46.65 9.85
N ARG A 159 -0.90 -45.77 9.91
CA ARG A 159 -0.74 -44.37 9.47
C ARG A 159 0.26 -43.67 10.40
N ARG A 160 1.24 -42.97 9.83
CA ARG A 160 2.23 -42.21 10.60
C ARG A 160 1.87 -40.73 10.62
N THR A 161 1.92 -40.14 11.80
CA THR A 161 1.88 -38.69 11.99
C THR A 161 3.27 -38.12 12.26
N ASP A 162 4.23 -38.98 12.61
CA ASP A 162 5.66 -38.67 12.62
C ASP A 162 6.24 -38.76 11.21
N TRP A 163 6.66 -37.60 10.71
CA TRP A 163 7.19 -37.45 9.36
C TRP A 163 8.71 -37.66 9.29
N GLY A 164 9.43 -37.92 10.38
CA GLY A 164 10.88 -38.12 10.35
C GLY A 164 11.67 -36.87 9.93
N TYR A 165 12.94 -37.02 9.52
CA TYR A 165 13.82 -35.92 9.07
C TYR A 165 13.88 -34.70 10.01
N GLY A 166 13.79 -34.91 11.32
CA GLY A 166 13.75 -33.81 12.31
C GLY A 166 12.37 -33.15 12.50
N LEU A 167 11.42 -33.36 11.58
CA LEU A 167 10.05 -32.81 11.70
C LEU A 167 9.30 -33.36 12.94
N GLY A 168 9.44 -34.67 13.16
CA GLY A 168 8.71 -35.39 14.21
C GLY A 168 7.22 -35.49 13.90
N ASP A 169 6.41 -35.61 14.96
CA ASP A 169 4.95 -35.62 14.85
C ASP A 169 4.42 -34.25 14.37
N LEU A 170 3.56 -34.28 13.36
CA LEU A 170 2.86 -33.14 12.78
C LEU A 170 1.34 -33.31 12.82
N GLY A 171 0.82 -34.37 13.46
CA GLY A 171 -0.62 -34.65 13.58
C GLY A 171 -1.33 -35.04 12.27
N ALA A 172 -0.72 -34.77 11.11
CA ALA A 172 -1.22 -35.12 9.79
C ALA A 172 -0.90 -36.59 9.44
N PRO A 173 -1.91 -37.48 9.36
CA PRO A 173 -1.69 -38.89 9.06
C PRO A 173 -1.38 -39.08 7.57
N VAL A 174 -0.32 -39.82 7.26
CA VAL A 174 0.10 -40.08 5.87
C VAL A 174 0.45 -41.54 5.64
N ASP A 175 0.18 -42.03 4.43
CA ASP A 175 0.64 -43.35 3.96
C ASP A 175 2.03 -43.23 3.31
N HIS A 176 2.26 -42.18 2.53
CA HIS A 176 3.54 -41.90 1.87
C HIS A 176 4.09 -40.53 2.27
N ARG A 177 5.42 -40.43 2.30
CA ARG A 177 6.13 -39.18 2.54
C ARG A 177 7.18 -38.96 1.47
N ILE A 178 7.14 -37.79 0.85
CA ILE A 178 8.11 -37.35 -0.14
C ILE A 178 8.88 -36.20 0.50
N VAL A 179 10.20 -36.23 0.47
CA VAL A 179 11.04 -35.11 0.89
C VAL A 179 11.94 -34.76 -0.27
N THR A 180 11.95 -33.49 -0.68
CA THR A 180 12.81 -32.98 -1.76
C THR A 180 13.54 -31.73 -1.30
N TRP A 181 14.80 -31.63 -1.70
CA TRP A 181 15.66 -30.48 -1.49
C TRP A 181 16.43 -30.22 -2.80
N GLY A 182 17.28 -29.20 -2.83
CA GLY A 182 17.97 -28.73 -4.03
C GLY A 182 18.68 -29.77 -4.88
N THR A 183 19.24 -30.79 -4.23
CA THR A 183 20.11 -31.78 -4.86
C THR A 183 19.58 -33.21 -4.78
N GLY A 184 18.42 -33.45 -4.18
CA GLY A 184 17.89 -34.80 -4.01
C GLY A 184 16.43 -34.86 -3.58
N ALA A 185 15.88 -36.07 -3.66
CA ALA A 185 14.57 -36.38 -3.14
C ALA A 185 14.47 -37.83 -2.70
N GLU A 186 13.61 -38.09 -1.73
CA GLU A 186 13.31 -39.42 -1.21
C GLU A 186 11.80 -39.68 -1.18
N LEU A 187 11.41 -40.92 -1.45
CA LEU A 187 10.07 -41.44 -1.23
C LEU A 187 10.14 -42.49 -0.12
N ASP A 188 9.46 -42.23 1.00
CA ASP A 188 9.42 -43.11 2.17
C ASP A 188 10.78 -43.46 2.79
N GLY A 189 11.81 -42.63 2.56
CA GLY A 189 13.18 -42.87 3.00
C GLY A 189 14.07 -43.58 1.98
N ASP A 190 13.52 -43.95 0.82
CA ASP A 190 14.30 -44.47 -0.31
C ASP A 190 14.64 -43.33 -1.29
N PRO A 191 15.92 -43.15 -1.66
CA PRO A 191 16.32 -42.10 -2.58
C PRO A 191 15.79 -42.33 -3.99
N LEU A 192 15.30 -41.24 -4.61
CA LEU A 192 14.86 -41.23 -5.99
C LEU A 192 16.06 -41.00 -6.93
N PRO A 193 16.10 -41.62 -8.13
CA PRO A 193 17.11 -41.33 -9.13
C PRO A 193 17.14 -39.86 -9.56
N ASP A 194 18.33 -39.32 -9.84
CA ASP A 194 18.55 -37.92 -10.25
C ASP A 194 17.67 -37.47 -11.43
N GLU A 195 17.31 -38.38 -12.34
CA GLU A 195 16.44 -38.09 -13.49
C GLU A 195 14.97 -37.77 -13.12
N ARG A 196 14.57 -38.07 -11.88
CA ARG A 196 13.24 -37.76 -11.32
C ARG A 196 13.19 -36.46 -10.55
N VAL A 197 14.33 -35.79 -10.36
CA VAL A 197 14.45 -34.55 -9.58
C VAL A 197 15.01 -33.46 -10.47
N ASN A 198 14.40 -32.29 -10.46
CA ASN A 198 14.89 -31.13 -11.19
C ASN A 198 14.76 -29.87 -10.34
N VAL A 199 15.83 -29.08 -10.24
CA VAL A 199 15.84 -27.83 -9.49
C VAL A 199 16.31 -26.70 -10.39
N ASP A 200 15.52 -25.64 -10.44
CA ASP A 200 15.79 -24.43 -11.21
C ASP A 200 15.83 -23.23 -10.25
N VAL A 201 17.03 -22.90 -9.77
CA VAL A 201 17.27 -21.75 -8.87
C VAL A 201 16.82 -20.44 -9.49
N ARG A 202 16.88 -20.29 -10.83
CA ARG A 202 16.41 -19.05 -11.46
C ARG A 202 14.90 -18.92 -11.33
N ARG A 203 14.16 -20.03 -11.41
CA ARG A 203 12.70 -20.08 -11.26
C ARG A 203 12.25 -20.32 -9.82
N ASN A 204 13.16 -20.57 -8.89
CA ASN A 204 12.85 -21.03 -7.53
C ASN A 204 11.99 -22.30 -7.51
N GLN A 205 12.16 -23.20 -8.48
CA GLN A 205 11.31 -24.37 -8.67
C GLN A 205 12.03 -25.66 -8.32
N LEU A 206 11.38 -26.49 -7.49
CA LEU A 206 11.72 -27.90 -7.26
C LEU A 206 10.66 -28.77 -7.95
N GLU A 207 11.10 -29.73 -8.75
CA GLU A 207 10.25 -30.73 -9.38
C GLU A 207 10.69 -32.13 -8.98
N VAL A 208 9.74 -32.96 -8.58
CA VAL A 208 9.97 -34.36 -8.22
C VAL A 208 8.89 -35.26 -8.82
N GLU A 209 9.29 -36.32 -9.51
CA GLU A 209 8.40 -37.35 -10.03
C GLU A 209 8.51 -38.63 -9.19
N VAL A 210 7.40 -39.07 -8.60
CA VAL A 210 7.37 -40.26 -7.75
C VAL A 210 6.61 -41.41 -8.42
N PRO A 211 7.07 -42.67 -8.26
CA PRO A 211 6.45 -43.83 -8.88
C PRO A 211 5.21 -44.32 -8.09
N LEU A 212 4.28 -43.41 -7.81
CA LEU A 212 2.99 -43.70 -7.17
C LEU A 212 1.88 -43.72 -8.23
N GLU A 213 0.99 -44.71 -8.19
CA GLU A 213 -0.06 -44.91 -9.21
C GLU A 213 -1.46 -44.62 -8.64
N PRO A 214 -1.96 -43.37 -8.69
CA PRO A 214 -3.28 -43.02 -8.15
C PRO A 214 -4.45 -43.51 -9.01
N GLY A 215 -4.23 -43.85 -10.27
CA GLY A 215 -5.32 -44.12 -11.21
C GLY A 215 -6.25 -42.91 -11.31
N GLU A 216 -7.52 -43.09 -10.91
CA GLU A 216 -8.56 -42.06 -10.82
C GLU A 216 -8.96 -41.73 -9.37
N ALA A 217 -8.14 -42.12 -8.38
CA ALA A 217 -8.44 -41.88 -6.97
C ALA A 217 -8.34 -40.39 -6.61
N THR A 218 -8.97 -40.03 -5.49
CA THR A 218 -8.71 -38.77 -4.78
C THR A 218 -7.77 -39.07 -3.62
N TRP A 219 -6.65 -38.37 -3.54
CA TRP A 219 -5.69 -38.49 -2.44
C TRP A 219 -5.54 -37.16 -1.71
N ARG A 220 -5.38 -37.24 -0.40
CA ARG A 220 -5.15 -36.05 0.43
C ARG A 220 -3.67 -35.75 0.50
N HIS A 221 -3.34 -34.48 0.31
CA HIS A 221 -1.98 -33.97 0.31
C HIS A 221 -1.80 -32.94 1.42
N TYR A 222 -0.61 -32.97 2.02
CA TYR A 222 -0.09 -32.04 3.01
C TYR A 222 1.27 -31.54 2.54
N VAL A 223 1.63 -30.29 2.82
CA VAL A 223 2.93 -29.70 2.46
C VAL A 223 3.49 -28.93 3.63
N ALA A 224 4.76 -29.16 3.95
CA ALA A 224 5.51 -28.40 4.95
C ALA A 224 6.88 -28.00 4.35
N VAL A 225 7.30 -26.77 4.58
CA VAL A 225 8.55 -26.20 4.07
C VAL A 225 9.41 -25.71 5.23
N GLY A 226 10.72 -25.96 5.15
CA GLY A 226 11.68 -25.51 6.15
C GLY A 226 13.10 -25.51 5.58
N LEU A 227 14.08 -25.17 6.41
CA LEU A 227 15.48 -25.09 5.98
C LEU A 227 16.11 -26.48 5.96
N TRP A 228 17.00 -26.73 5.00
CA TRP A 228 17.68 -28.02 4.88
C TRP A 228 19.04 -28.02 5.59
N ASP A 229 19.39 -29.17 6.17
CA ASP A 229 20.70 -29.43 6.75
C ASP A 229 21.36 -30.65 6.10
N ASP A 230 22.29 -30.38 5.17
CA ASP A 230 22.97 -31.41 4.39
C ASP A 230 23.74 -32.41 5.26
N ASP A 231 24.34 -31.95 6.37
CA ASP A 231 25.13 -32.81 7.27
C ASP A 231 24.25 -33.78 8.08
N ALA A 232 23.02 -33.35 8.39
CA ALA A 232 22.06 -34.14 9.15
C ALA A 232 21.12 -34.95 8.25
N GLU A 233 21.11 -34.69 6.94
CA GLU A 233 20.13 -35.19 5.98
C GLU A 233 18.69 -34.98 6.50
N ALA A 234 18.41 -33.79 7.03
CA ALA A 234 17.19 -33.48 7.77
C ALA A 234 16.82 -31.99 7.68
N PHE A 235 15.62 -31.65 8.14
CA PHE A 235 15.22 -30.26 8.34
C PHE A 235 16.06 -29.64 9.46
N ARG A 236 16.58 -28.44 9.22
CA ARG A 236 17.46 -27.73 10.14
C ARG A 236 16.69 -27.25 11.36
N GLU A 237 17.09 -27.76 12.52
CA GLU A 237 16.48 -27.43 13.81
C GLU A 237 16.56 -25.93 14.13
N VAL A 238 15.46 -25.40 14.68
CA VAL A 238 15.37 -24.00 15.09
C VAL A 238 15.98 -23.81 16.48
N ALA A 239 17.03 -23.01 16.55
CA ALA A 239 17.71 -22.63 17.77
C ALA A 239 16.94 -21.53 18.53
N VAL A 240 17.43 -21.17 19.72
CA VAL A 240 16.89 -20.03 20.47
C VAL A 240 17.24 -18.73 19.76
N ASP A 241 18.51 -18.56 19.48
CA ASP A 241 19.06 -17.41 18.77
C ASP A 241 19.47 -17.84 17.37
N ALA A 242 19.25 -16.95 16.38
CA ALA A 242 19.72 -17.18 15.03
C ALA A 242 21.21 -16.81 14.94
N ASP A 243 21.96 -17.55 14.14
CA ASP A 243 23.32 -17.19 13.71
C ASP A 243 23.40 -17.22 12.18
N ASP A 244 24.59 -17.25 11.59
CA ASP A 244 24.78 -17.30 10.13
C ASP A 244 24.30 -18.60 9.49
N HIS A 245 24.11 -19.67 10.26
CA HIS A 245 23.76 -20.99 9.76
C HIS A 245 22.46 -21.55 10.35
N ALA A 246 22.20 -21.33 11.64
CA ALA A 246 21.07 -21.86 12.36
C ALA A 246 19.92 -20.84 12.42
N PRO A 247 18.69 -21.26 12.08
CA PRO A 247 17.52 -20.43 12.32
C PRO A 247 17.28 -20.26 13.81
N GLY A 248 16.66 -19.16 14.20
CA GLY A 248 16.36 -18.82 15.61
C GLY A 248 14.88 -18.61 15.86
N GLY A 249 14.51 -18.35 17.12
CA GLY A 249 13.14 -18.01 17.53
C GLY A 249 12.52 -18.98 18.53
N ARG A 250 12.95 -20.24 18.54
CA ARG A 250 12.39 -21.28 19.41
C ARG A 250 12.64 -20.97 20.89
N LYS A 251 11.60 -20.97 21.72
CA LYS A 251 11.75 -20.77 23.16
C LYS A 251 12.26 -22.03 23.90
N PRO A 252 13.15 -21.88 24.90
CA PRO A 252 13.62 -23.00 25.71
C PRO A 252 12.47 -23.80 26.35
N GLY A 253 12.48 -25.12 26.17
CA GLY A 253 11.47 -26.02 26.75
C GLY A 253 10.14 -26.07 26.01
N ARG A 254 10.01 -25.38 24.87
CA ARG A 254 8.84 -25.44 23.98
C ARG A 254 9.25 -25.99 22.62
N PRO A 255 9.24 -27.31 22.44
CA PRO A 255 9.66 -27.92 21.19
C PRO A 255 8.58 -27.72 20.12
N ALA A 256 8.97 -27.14 18.99
CA ALA A 256 8.15 -26.99 17.80
C ALA A 256 8.92 -27.58 16.60
N PRO A 257 8.23 -27.98 15.52
CA PRO A 257 8.87 -28.58 14.35
C PRO A 257 9.66 -27.50 13.57
N PRO A 258 10.77 -27.83 12.89
CA PRO A 258 11.55 -26.91 12.06
C PRO A 258 10.86 -26.57 10.71
N VAL A 259 9.59 -26.17 10.79
CA VAL A 259 8.74 -25.80 9.64
C VAL A 259 8.48 -24.31 9.70
N PHE A 260 8.80 -23.63 8.61
CA PHE A 260 8.58 -22.20 8.42
C PHE A 260 7.22 -21.94 7.80
N ASP A 261 6.78 -22.83 6.90
CA ASP A 261 5.56 -22.63 6.11
C ASP A 261 4.79 -23.92 5.85
N VAL A 262 3.46 -23.82 5.75
CA VAL A 262 2.52 -24.94 5.58
C VAL A 262 1.52 -24.62 4.48
N GLY A 263 1.49 -25.46 3.45
CA GLY A 263 0.58 -25.27 2.32
C GLY A 263 -0.87 -25.68 2.61
N PHE A 264 -1.73 -25.43 1.63
CA PHE A 264 -3.17 -25.74 1.62
C PHE A 264 -4.02 -25.03 2.67
N ARG A 265 -3.56 -23.87 3.13
CA ARG A 265 -4.34 -22.94 3.94
C ARG A 265 -5.33 -22.20 3.07
N SER A 266 -6.54 -22.00 3.59
CA SER A 266 -7.58 -21.19 2.96
C SER A 266 -7.80 -19.89 3.72
N PRO A 267 -8.28 -18.81 3.07
CA PRO A 267 -8.57 -17.55 3.74
C PRO A 267 -9.54 -17.69 4.93
N ALA A 268 -10.46 -18.65 4.88
CA ALA A 268 -11.41 -18.93 5.96
C ALA A 268 -10.77 -19.58 7.20
N GLN A 269 -9.61 -20.22 7.05
CA GLN A 269 -8.88 -20.84 8.16
C GLN A 269 -7.94 -19.86 8.86
N GLU A 270 -7.56 -18.76 8.20
CA GLU A 270 -6.62 -17.77 8.70
C GLU A 270 -7.37 -16.54 9.27
N PRO A 271 -7.56 -16.46 10.59
CA PRO A 271 -8.36 -15.39 11.18
C PRO A 271 -7.65 -14.04 11.08
N MET A 272 -8.38 -13.03 10.62
CA MET A 272 -7.99 -11.63 10.65
C MET A 272 -8.84 -10.90 11.67
N GLU A 273 -8.34 -10.81 12.90
CA GLU A 273 -9.14 -10.36 14.03
C GLU A 273 -8.42 -9.32 14.88
N ARG A 274 -9.21 -8.35 15.33
CA ARG A 274 -8.81 -7.38 16.34
C ARG A 274 -8.82 -8.05 17.72
N ASN A 275 -7.71 -7.95 18.44
CA ASN A 275 -7.54 -8.52 19.78
C ASN A 275 -7.79 -7.53 20.93
N VAL A 276 -8.02 -6.25 20.64
CA VAL A 276 -8.49 -5.27 21.63
C VAL A 276 -10.01 -5.12 21.56
N ASP A 277 -10.69 -5.70 22.54
CA ASP A 277 -11.91 -5.14 23.08
C ASP A 277 -11.55 -4.36 24.36
N LEU A 278 -11.90 -3.07 24.44
CA LEU A 278 -11.63 -2.21 25.61
C LEU A 278 -12.19 -2.83 26.91
N ASP A 279 -13.26 -3.61 26.81
CA ASP A 279 -13.89 -4.30 27.96
C ASP A 279 -13.09 -5.52 28.43
N THR A 280 -12.19 -6.06 27.59
CA THR A 280 -11.32 -7.23 27.91
C THR A 280 -9.87 -6.85 28.21
N LEU A 281 -9.42 -5.67 27.79
CA LEU A 281 -8.05 -5.18 28.00
C LEU A 281 -7.73 -4.98 29.49
N LEU A 282 -8.66 -4.37 30.24
CA LEU A 282 -8.54 -4.12 31.68
C LEU A 282 -8.35 -5.40 32.53
N PRO A 283 -9.19 -6.46 32.40
CA PRO A 283 -8.97 -7.70 33.14
C PRO A 283 -7.73 -8.48 32.69
N ARG A 284 -7.32 -8.41 31.41
CA ARG A 284 -6.06 -9.02 30.94
C ARG A 284 -4.84 -8.31 31.51
N LEU A 285 -4.80 -6.97 31.46
CA LEU A 285 -3.73 -6.17 32.05
C LEU A 285 -3.66 -6.34 33.58
N ALA A 286 -4.82 -6.44 34.25
CA ALA A 286 -4.88 -6.73 35.68
C ALA A 286 -4.37 -8.14 36.02
N THR A 287 -4.58 -9.12 35.15
CA THR A 287 -4.05 -10.49 35.31
C THR A 287 -2.54 -10.54 35.05
N VAL A 288 -2.03 -9.74 34.11
CA VAL A 288 -0.60 -9.58 33.84
C VAL A 288 0.10 -8.91 35.04
N LEU A 289 -0.44 -7.80 35.55
CA LEU A 289 0.09 -7.09 36.73
C LEU A 289 0.01 -7.93 38.01
N ALA A 290 -1.01 -8.78 38.17
CA ALA A 290 -1.14 -9.66 39.33
C ALA A 290 -0.14 -10.83 39.34
N ASN A 291 0.43 -11.18 38.19
CA ASN A 291 1.34 -12.31 38.02
C ASN A 291 2.78 -11.89 37.66
N ALA A 292 3.05 -10.58 37.53
CA ALA A 292 4.36 -10.05 37.20
C ALA A 292 5.40 -10.33 38.32
N PRO A 293 6.68 -10.55 37.97
CA PRO A 293 7.77 -10.66 38.94
C PRO A 293 7.84 -9.43 39.85
N ARG A 294 8.22 -9.61 41.12
CA ARG A 294 8.27 -8.51 42.09
C ARG A 294 9.28 -7.43 41.72
N GLU A 295 10.28 -7.80 40.93
CA GLU A 295 11.31 -6.91 40.40
C GLU A 295 10.73 -5.94 39.35
N LEU A 296 9.82 -6.40 38.48
CA LEU A 296 9.13 -5.58 37.47
C LEU A 296 8.12 -4.62 38.11
N LEU A 297 7.44 -5.07 39.17
CA LEU A 297 6.50 -4.25 39.95
C LEU A 297 7.20 -3.17 40.80
N ALA A 298 8.51 -3.24 40.98
CA ALA A 298 9.29 -2.25 41.74
C ALA A 298 9.78 -1.07 40.88
N GLU A 299 9.78 -1.19 39.55
CA GLU A 299 10.11 -0.11 38.61
C GLU A 299 8.90 0.76 38.22
N LEU A 300 7.68 0.27 38.48
CA LEU A 300 6.43 1.00 38.26
C LEU A 300 5.99 1.66 39.59
N ASP A 301 6.28 2.95 39.77
CA ASP A 301 6.01 3.69 41.02
C ASP A 301 4.53 3.62 41.48
N ASP A 302 3.56 3.49 40.57
CA ASP A 302 2.19 3.03 40.85
C ASP A 302 1.47 2.60 39.54
N PRO A 303 1.31 1.29 39.25
CA PRO A 303 0.69 0.81 38.02
C PRO A 303 -0.79 1.25 37.86
N PHE A 304 -1.49 1.59 38.94
CA PHE A 304 -2.87 2.09 38.86
C PHE A 304 -2.95 3.59 38.53
N GLU A 305 -1.91 4.38 38.77
CA GLU A 305 -1.86 5.80 38.39
C GLU A 305 -1.62 5.98 36.88
N THR A 306 -0.76 5.14 36.28
CA THR A 306 -0.53 5.09 34.82
C THR A 306 -1.82 4.73 34.06
N LEU A 307 -2.58 3.76 34.56
CA LEU A 307 -3.91 3.39 34.04
C LEU A 307 -4.95 4.51 34.18
N GLN A 308 -4.89 5.33 35.23
CA GLN A 308 -5.79 6.47 35.42
C GLN A 308 -5.46 7.67 34.53
N ARG A 309 -4.22 7.82 34.03
CA ARG A 309 -3.85 8.91 33.12
C ARG A 309 -4.45 8.77 31.72
N PHE A 310 -4.60 7.53 31.22
CA PHE A 310 -5.37 7.23 30.00
C PHE A 310 -6.84 7.69 30.07
N GLY A 311 -7.40 7.88 31.28
CA GLY A 311 -8.74 8.41 31.50
C GLY A 311 -8.83 9.89 31.92
N ARG A 312 -7.70 10.60 32.12
CA ARG A 312 -7.67 11.94 32.75
C ARG A 312 -7.23 13.10 31.86
N THR A 313 -7.06 12.90 30.56
CA THR A 313 -6.82 14.01 29.60
C THR A 313 -8.02 14.95 29.43
N ALA A 314 -9.18 14.62 30.00
CA ALA A 314 -10.34 15.49 30.04
C ALA A 314 -10.19 16.73 30.96
N ASN A 315 -9.24 16.73 31.91
CA ASN A 315 -9.16 17.78 32.95
C ASN A 315 -8.13 18.89 32.68
N LEU A 316 -7.40 18.84 31.57
CA LEU A 316 -6.42 19.89 31.21
C LEU A 316 -7.12 21.16 30.67
N LEU A 317 -8.35 21.02 30.16
CA LEU A 317 -9.18 22.14 29.69
C LEU A 317 -9.76 23.00 30.83
N ASP A 318 -9.88 22.46 32.05
CA ASP A 318 -10.41 23.18 33.21
C ASP A 318 -9.37 24.09 33.89
N GLN A 319 -8.09 24.02 33.49
CA GLN A 319 -7.00 24.85 34.04
C GLN A 319 -6.60 26.04 33.14
N LEU A 320 -7.23 26.20 31.97
CA LEU A 320 -6.95 27.30 31.06
C LEU A 320 -8.05 28.36 31.17
N GLU A 321 -7.72 29.49 31.81
CA GLU A 321 -8.67 30.60 32.03
C GLU A 321 -9.04 31.35 30.73
N ASP A 322 -8.34 31.15 29.60
CA ASP A 322 -8.72 31.71 28.30
C ASP A 322 -8.25 30.84 27.09
N PRO A 323 -9.16 30.24 26.29
CA PRO A 323 -8.82 29.42 25.13
C PRO A 323 -8.34 30.21 23.89
N LEU A 324 -8.18 31.54 23.97
CA LEU A 324 -7.72 32.38 22.85
C LEU A 324 -6.21 32.69 22.87
N ASP A 325 -5.47 32.38 23.94
CA ASP A 325 -4.01 32.62 24.01
C ASP A 325 -3.20 31.67 23.11
N LEU A 326 -3.80 30.55 22.68
CA LEU A 326 -3.25 29.61 21.69
C LEU A 326 -3.09 30.21 20.27
N LEU A 327 -3.58 31.45 20.05
CA LEU A 327 -3.58 32.12 18.75
C LEU A 327 -2.61 33.32 18.65
N ASN A 328 -1.73 33.55 19.63
CA ASN A 328 -0.82 34.71 19.64
C ASN A 328 0.66 34.32 19.41
N PRO A 329 1.20 34.42 18.18
CA PRO A 329 2.47 33.80 17.79
C PRO A 329 3.74 34.61 18.14
N LEU A 330 3.68 35.59 19.04
CA LEU A 330 4.80 36.54 19.27
C LEU A 330 5.11 36.82 20.75
N GLY A 331 4.73 35.93 21.66
CA GLY A 331 4.70 36.20 23.11
C GLY A 331 5.60 35.35 24.02
N SER A 332 6.71 34.74 23.58
CA SER A 332 7.67 34.07 24.49
C SER A 332 9.02 33.84 23.78
N PRO A 333 10.18 33.84 24.47
CA PRO A 333 11.47 33.76 23.81
C PRO A 333 11.67 32.36 23.20
N PHE A 334 12.01 32.34 21.91
CA PHE A 334 12.12 31.17 21.05
C PHE A 334 13.13 30.14 21.57
N ASP A 335 12.66 28.95 21.93
CA ASP A 335 13.39 27.69 21.76
C ASP A 335 12.68 26.88 20.64
N PRO A 336 13.30 26.69 19.45
CA PRO A 336 12.70 26.00 18.33
C PRO A 336 12.31 24.54 18.62
N ILE A 337 12.96 23.90 19.60
CA ILE A 337 12.78 22.48 19.91
C ILE A 337 11.53 22.24 20.77
N GLU A 338 11.23 23.15 21.71
CA GLU A 338 9.99 23.08 22.52
C GLU A 338 8.76 23.52 21.72
N ALA A 339 8.89 24.53 20.85
CA ALA A 339 7.78 25.05 20.06
C ALA A 339 7.26 24.09 18.98
N THR A 340 8.04 23.05 18.64
CA THR A 340 7.73 22.05 17.61
C THR A 340 7.14 20.75 18.16
N GLY A 341 7.13 20.57 19.49
CA GLY A 341 6.66 19.34 20.13
C GLY A 341 7.61 18.15 19.97
N LEU A 342 8.83 18.34 19.43
CA LEU A 342 9.78 17.25 19.14
C LEU A 342 10.23 16.50 20.41
N SER A 343 10.38 17.19 21.54
CA SER A 343 10.73 16.55 22.82
C SER A 343 9.57 15.73 23.38
N GLU A 344 8.32 16.17 23.19
CA GLU A 344 7.12 15.42 23.59
C GLU A 344 6.89 14.22 22.66
N LEU A 345 7.13 14.39 21.35
CA LEU A 345 7.15 13.30 20.36
C LEU A 345 8.16 12.22 20.76
N LEU A 346 9.42 12.60 21.02
CA LEU A 346 10.46 11.66 21.44
C LEU A 346 10.11 10.97 22.77
N THR A 347 9.52 11.70 23.73
CA THR A 347 9.13 11.15 25.05
C THR A 347 7.90 10.24 24.97
N GLU A 348 6.90 10.57 24.13
CA GLU A 348 5.70 9.75 23.95
C GLU A 348 5.97 8.54 23.07
N LEU A 349 6.84 8.66 22.06
CA LEU A 349 7.42 7.51 21.37
C LEU A 349 8.08 6.61 22.42
N ASP A 350 9.04 7.11 23.21
CA ASP A 350 9.76 6.31 24.23
C ASP A 350 8.79 5.63 25.23
N ARG A 351 7.70 6.31 25.63
CA ARG A 351 6.64 5.75 26.51
C ARG A 351 5.75 4.70 25.87
N PHE A 352 5.39 4.87 24.60
CA PHE A 352 4.56 3.92 23.85
C PHE A 352 5.40 2.70 23.43
N TRP A 353 6.70 2.90 23.19
CA TRP A 353 7.70 1.85 22.98
C TRP A 353 7.98 1.07 24.27
N LEU A 354 8.03 1.73 25.43
CA LEU A 354 8.00 1.05 26.73
C LEU A 354 6.76 0.14 26.86
N LEU A 355 5.60 0.51 26.32
CA LEU A 355 4.43 -0.37 26.24
C LEU A 355 4.57 -1.50 25.18
N GLY A 356 5.38 -1.28 24.14
CA GLY A 356 5.80 -2.30 23.18
C GLY A 356 6.76 -3.35 23.74
N ASP A 357 7.62 -2.91 24.66
CA ASP A 357 8.55 -3.72 25.44
C ASP A 357 7.89 -4.31 26.69
N VAL A 358 6.72 -3.80 27.10
CA VAL A 358 5.87 -4.44 28.10
C VAL A 358 5.26 -5.71 27.48
N GLU A 359 5.75 -6.83 27.98
CA GLU A 359 5.44 -8.22 27.66
C GLU A 359 3.99 -8.46 27.22
N GLY A 360 3.80 -8.85 25.95
CA GLY A 360 2.53 -9.35 25.40
C GLY A 360 1.76 -8.41 24.47
N VAL A 361 2.12 -7.12 24.37
CA VAL A 361 1.37 -6.10 23.60
C VAL A 361 1.27 -6.31 22.07
N PRO A 362 2.21 -6.98 21.36
CA PRO A 362 2.09 -7.13 19.90
C PRO A 362 0.86 -7.95 19.44
N ARG A 363 0.43 -8.95 20.23
CA ARG A 363 -0.85 -9.65 19.98
C ARG A 363 -2.05 -8.93 20.55
N VAL A 364 -1.84 -7.92 21.40
CA VAL A 364 -2.95 -7.20 22.02
C VAL A 364 -3.74 -6.45 20.96
N LEU A 365 -3.11 -5.97 19.88
CA LEU A 365 -3.79 -5.24 18.80
C LEU A 365 -4.55 -6.17 17.83
N GLY A 366 -3.95 -7.22 17.27
CA GLY A 366 -4.67 -8.14 16.37
C GLY A 366 -3.87 -9.40 16.03
N VAL A 367 -4.51 -10.31 15.30
CA VAL A 367 -3.92 -11.54 14.74
C VAL A 367 -4.19 -11.63 13.23
N GLY A 368 -3.34 -12.39 12.53
CA GLY A 368 -3.47 -12.61 11.08
C GLY A 368 -2.88 -11.48 10.23
N ASN A 369 -1.92 -10.71 10.74
CA ASN A 369 -1.28 -9.61 10.00
C ASN A 369 -0.63 -10.07 8.68
N TRP A 370 -0.15 -11.31 8.63
CA TRP A 370 0.40 -11.95 7.43
C TRP A 370 -0.41 -13.18 7.00
N GLN A 371 -1.60 -13.38 7.55
CA GLN A 371 -2.45 -14.56 7.31
C GLN A 371 -1.76 -15.90 7.65
N GLU A 372 -0.98 -15.92 8.74
CA GLU A 372 -0.25 -17.10 9.25
C GLU A 372 -0.61 -17.48 10.70
N HIS A 373 -1.68 -16.90 11.27
CA HIS A 373 -2.01 -17.12 12.68
C HIS A 373 -2.39 -18.58 12.97
N ALA A 374 -3.20 -19.16 12.08
CA ALA A 374 -3.61 -20.54 12.21
C ALA A 374 -2.43 -21.48 11.94
N GLN A 375 -1.61 -21.19 10.93
CA GLN A 375 -0.34 -21.88 10.71
C GLN A 375 0.53 -21.92 11.98
N ALA A 376 0.89 -20.76 12.52
CA ALA A 376 1.80 -20.67 13.65
C ALA A 376 1.27 -21.41 14.89
N THR A 377 -0.04 -21.33 15.13
CA THR A 377 -0.70 -22.05 16.23
C THR A 377 -0.66 -23.57 16.01
N ALA A 378 -0.98 -24.04 14.81
CA ALA A 378 -0.96 -25.47 14.47
C ALA A 378 0.44 -26.08 14.58
N LEU A 379 1.46 -25.34 14.13
CA LEU A 379 2.86 -25.77 14.25
C LEU A 379 3.30 -25.84 15.72
N ALA A 380 2.90 -24.89 16.55
CA ALA A 380 3.15 -24.93 17.99
C ALA A 380 2.46 -26.11 18.69
N GLU A 381 1.27 -26.47 18.23
CA GLU A 381 0.50 -27.64 18.68
C GLU A 381 1.00 -28.96 18.08
N ARG A 382 1.88 -28.91 17.08
CA ARG A 382 2.34 -30.03 16.25
C ARG A 382 1.19 -30.78 15.58
N ASP A 383 0.17 -30.05 15.13
CA ASP A 383 -0.98 -30.60 14.42
C ASP A 383 -1.39 -29.72 13.23
N ILE A 384 -0.87 -30.06 12.05
CA ILE A 384 -1.22 -29.42 10.78
C ILE A 384 -2.33 -30.15 10.02
N SER A 385 -2.97 -31.17 10.61
CA SER A 385 -3.92 -32.07 9.92
C SER A 385 -5.10 -31.36 9.23
N ARG A 386 -5.41 -30.14 9.68
CA ARG A 386 -6.44 -29.28 9.07
C ARG A 386 -6.04 -28.63 7.74
N PHE A 387 -4.75 -28.53 7.43
CA PHE A 387 -4.24 -27.88 6.23
C PHE A 387 -3.91 -28.93 5.17
N HIS A 388 -4.87 -29.20 4.30
CA HIS A 388 -4.74 -30.22 3.27
C HIS A 388 -5.51 -29.87 2.00
N ALA A 389 -5.10 -30.52 0.90
CA ALA A 389 -5.85 -30.53 -0.34
C ALA A 389 -6.19 -31.96 -0.76
N ASP A 390 -7.44 -32.17 -1.17
CA ASP A 390 -7.87 -33.42 -1.78
C ASP A 390 -7.68 -33.33 -3.30
N VAL A 391 -6.66 -34.01 -3.81
CA VAL A 391 -6.28 -34.00 -5.23
C VAL A 391 -6.99 -35.16 -5.94
N ASP A 392 -7.99 -34.83 -6.75
CA ASP A 392 -8.73 -35.77 -7.58
C ASP A 392 -8.00 -36.06 -8.91
N PHE A 393 -7.35 -37.22 -9.03
CA PHE A 393 -6.62 -37.61 -10.23
C PHE A 393 -7.53 -38.00 -11.40
N GLY A 394 -8.80 -38.35 -11.14
CA GLY A 394 -9.80 -38.54 -12.19
C GLY A 394 -10.11 -37.22 -12.90
N ARG A 395 -10.25 -36.13 -12.15
CA ARG A 395 -10.41 -34.77 -12.70
C ARG A 395 -9.18 -34.31 -13.48
N LEU A 396 -7.98 -34.59 -12.97
CA LEU A 396 -6.73 -34.28 -13.67
C LEU A 396 -6.66 -35.00 -15.02
N ARG A 397 -6.88 -36.32 -15.06
CA ARG A 397 -6.86 -37.08 -16.32
C ARG A 397 -7.97 -36.65 -17.29
N ALA A 398 -9.09 -36.17 -16.77
CA ALA A 398 -10.20 -35.64 -17.57
C ALA A 398 -9.97 -34.21 -18.09
N GLY A 399 -8.92 -33.52 -17.63
CA GLY A 399 -8.66 -32.11 -17.98
C GLY A 399 -9.77 -31.17 -17.51
N VAL A 400 -10.30 -31.41 -16.30
CA VAL A 400 -11.33 -30.55 -15.71
C VAL A 400 -10.76 -29.17 -15.40
N LEU A 401 -11.53 -28.12 -15.71
CA LEU A 401 -11.31 -26.76 -15.27
C LEU A 401 -12.29 -26.43 -14.14
N ASP A 402 -11.78 -26.32 -12.92
CA ASP A 402 -12.54 -25.99 -11.71
C ASP A 402 -11.62 -25.23 -10.74
N ARG A 403 -12.01 -24.04 -10.31
CA ARG A 403 -11.21 -23.17 -9.44
C ARG A 403 -12.03 -22.80 -8.20
N ASP A 404 -11.43 -23.02 -7.04
CA ASP A 404 -11.94 -22.62 -5.72
C ASP A 404 -11.16 -21.37 -5.32
N LEU A 405 -11.69 -20.20 -5.71
CA LEU A 405 -11.12 -18.89 -5.42
C LEU A 405 -12.10 -18.09 -4.54
N PRO A 406 -11.60 -17.31 -3.57
CA PRO A 406 -12.44 -16.37 -2.83
C PRO A 406 -12.99 -15.28 -3.77
N GLU A 407 -14.32 -15.12 -3.80
CA GLU A 407 -15.02 -14.13 -4.65
C GLU A 407 -15.50 -12.90 -3.85
N SER A 408 -15.60 -13.02 -2.53
CA SER A 408 -16.04 -11.95 -1.63
C SER A 408 -15.26 -11.94 -0.31
N GLY A 409 -15.47 -10.90 0.51
CA GLY A 409 -14.72 -10.66 1.73
C GLY A 409 -13.35 -10.04 1.46
N PHE A 410 -12.40 -10.25 2.36
CA PHE A 410 -11.01 -9.83 2.13
C PHE A 410 -10.30 -10.89 1.30
N VAL A 411 -9.84 -10.50 0.12
CA VAL A 411 -9.12 -11.33 -0.83
C VAL A 411 -7.68 -10.83 -0.95
N THR A 412 -6.73 -11.74 -0.89
CA THR A 412 -5.31 -11.44 -1.14
C THR A 412 -4.95 -11.89 -2.56
N TYR A 413 -4.57 -10.92 -3.38
CA TYR A 413 -4.06 -11.17 -4.72
C TYR A 413 -2.55 -11.03 -4.75
N LEU A 414 -1.91 -11.76 -5.66
CA LEU A 414 -0.49 -11.66 -5.93
C LEU A 414 -0.29 -11.04 -7.30
N TYR A 415 0.62 -10.08 -7.41
CA TYR A 415 0.99 -9.52 -8.71
C TYR A 415 2.49 -9.65 -8.98
N PRO A 416 2.88 -9.84 -10.24
CA PRO A 416 4.27 -9.81 -10.64
C PRO A 416 4.72 -8.39 -11.00
N SER A 417 5.77 -7.91 -10.34
CA SER A 417 6.37 -6.62 -10.65
C SER A 417 7.22 -6.65 -11.91
N ARG A 418 7.19 -5.56 -12.68
CA ARG A 418 8.04 -5.33 -13.86
C ARG A 418 9.49 -5.04 -13.51
N HIS A 419 9.74 -4.57 -12.29
CA HIS A 419 11.08 -4.25 -11.80
C HIS A 419 11.61 -5.37 -10.91
N GLU A 420 12.93 -5.56 -10.97
CA GLU A 420 13.67 -6.48 -10.13
C GLU A 420 14.52 -5.67 -9.15
N PHE A 421 14.24 -5.83 -7.85
CA PHE A 421 14.95 -5.14 -6.78
C PHE A 421 15.89 -6.07 -5.99
N GLY A 422 15.88 -7.37 -6.32
CA GLY A 422 16.56 -8.43 -5.60
C GLY A 422 15.61 -9.60 -5.35
N ALA A 423 16.00 -10.48 -4.44
CA ALA A 423 15.20 -11.62 -3.98
C ALA A 423 15.05 -11.56 -2.46
N GLY A 424 14.02 -12.22 -1.93
CA GLY A 424 13.73 -12.23 -0.51
C GLY A 424 13.43 -10.84 0.04
N VAL A 425 14.01 -10.54 1.20
CA VAL A 425 13.66 -9.36 1.98
C VAL A 425 14.89 -8.66 2.54
N ASP A 426 14.88 -7.33 2.54
CA ASP A 426 15.82 -6.51 3.29
C ASP A 426 15.23 -6.22 4.67
N THR A 427 15.67 -6.99 5.68
CA THR A 427 15.20 -6.87 7.07
C THR A 427 15.68 -5.60 7.76
N HIS A 428 16.71 -4.93 7.24
CA HIS A 428 17.23 -3.69 7.78
C HIS A 428 16.41 -2.50 7.27
N ALA A 429 16.27 -2.38 5.95
CA ALA A 429 15.48 -1.33 5.31
C ALA A 429 13.96 -1.57 5.41
N ASN A 430 13.55 -2.75 5.90
CA ASN A 430 12.17 -3.23 5.94
C ASN A 430 11.51 -3.30 4.56
N VAL A 431 12.12 -3.99 3.60
CA VAL A 431 11.64 -3.98 2.20
C VAL A 431 11.56 -5.38 1.59
N LEU A 432 10.39 -5.70 1.05
CA LEU A 432 10.13 -6.85 0.18
C LEU A 432 10.78 -6.64 -1.20
N LEU A 433 11.90 -7.34 -1.45
CA LEU A 433 12.67 -7.21 -2.69
C LEU A 433 12.11 -8.09 -3.81
N GLY A 434 11.49 -9.22 -3.46
CA GLY A 434 10.95 -10.21 -4.39
C GLY A 434 10.01 -9.62 -5.45
N ARG A 435 9.95 -10.28 -6.62
CA ARG A 435 9.12 -9.80 -7.74
C ARG A 435 7.65 -10.09 -7.57
N ILE A 436 7.28 -11.10 -6.79
CA ILE A 436 5.88 -11.39 -6.44
C ILE A 436 5.54 -10.61 -5.18
N GLN A 437 4.49 -9.80 -5.26
CA GLN A 437 4.06 -8.92 -4.18
C GLN A 437 2.56 -9.12 -3.89
N PRO A 438 2.16 -9.12 -2.61
CA PRO A 438 0.75 -9.23 -2.23
C PRO A 438 0.05 -7.87 -2.24
N TYR A 439 -1.26 -7.89 -2.46
CA TYR A 439 -2.16 -6.78 -2.12
C TYR A 439 -3.53 -7.30 -1.70
N GLY A 440 -4.22 -6.54 -0.85
CA GLY A 440 -5.55 -6.87 -0.36
C GLY A 440 -6.64 -6.16 -1.15
N VAL A 441 -7.78 -6.84 -1.34
CA VAL A 441 -9.02 -6.24 -1.84
C VAL A 441 -10.17 -6.70 -0.98
N TYR A 442 -10.94 -5.76 -0.44
CA TYR A 442 -12.22 -6.10 0.18
C TYR A 442 -13.34 -5.98 -0.86
N VAL A 443 -14.05 -7.09 -1.07
CA VAL A 443 -15.17 -7.23 -1.99
C VAL A 443 -16.45 -7.50 -1.19
N PRO A 444 -17.41 -6.57 -1.14
CA PRO A 444 -18.72 -6.82 -0.53
C PRO A 444 -19.49 -7.91 -1.28
N ASP A 445 -20.29 -8.71 -0.55
CA ASP A 445 -21.10 -9.78 -1.15
C ASP A 445 -22.09 -9.28 -2.22
N GLU A 446 -22.50 -8.01 -2.15
CA GLU A 446 -23.43 -7.42 -3.12
C GLU A 446 -22.76 -6.86 -4.38
N VAL A 447 -21.43 -6.77 -4.42
CA VAL A 447 -20.69 -6.26 -5.58
C VAL A 447 -20.45 -7.39 -6.56
N ASP A 448 -20.97 -7.23 -7.77
CA ASP A 448 -20.69 -8.11 -8.90
C ASP A 448 -19.36 -7.70 -9.55
N LEU A 449 -18.32 -8.52 -9.39
CA LEU A 449 -16.99 -8.25 -9.95
C LEU A 449 -16.94 -8.33 -11.49
N GLU A 450 -17.92 -8.99 -12.11
CA GLU A 450 -18.06 -9.01 -13.58
C GLU A 450 -18.81 -7.79 -14.12
N ALA A 451 -19.37 -6.94 -13.24
CA ALA A 451 -20.01 -5.73 -13.65
C ALA A 451 -18.99 -4.74 -14.24
N ALA A 452 -19.42 -4.01 -15.28
CA ALA A 452 -18.64 -2.89 -15.79
C ALA A 452 -18.66 -1.72 -14.79
N ASP A 453 -17.60 -0.92 -14.80
CA ASP A 453 -17.48 0.33 -14.05
C ASP A 453 -17.62 0.17 -12.50
N VAL A 454 -16.84 -0.71 -11.89
CA VAL A 454 -16.77 -0.92 -10.42
C VAL A 454 -16.06 0.24 -9.71
N PRO A 455 -16.71 0.97 -8.77
CA PRO A 455 -16.03 1.99 -7.97
C PRO A 455 -14.93 1.38 -7.09
N MET A 456 -13.84 2.13 -6.85
CA MET A 456 -12.75 1.67 -6.00
C MET A 456 -12.28 2.76 -5.03
N VAL A 457 -12.03 2.35 -3.78
CA VAL A 457 -11.30 3.17 -2.80
C VAL A 457 -9.90 2.59 -2.62
N THR A 458 -8.87 3.39 -2.86
CA THR A 458 -7.47 3.07 -2.53
C THR A 458 -7.19 3.43 -1.07
N ALA A 459 -7.00 2.43 -0.21
CA ALA A 459 -6.72 2.59 1.21
C ALA A 459 -5.26 2.23 1.52
N LEU A 460 -4.47 3.25 1.86
CA LEU A 460 -3.02 3.17 2.03
C LEU A 460 -2.67 2.94 3.51
N HIS A 461 -1.88 1.91 3.84
CA HIS A 461 -1.57 1.52 5.22
C HIS A 461 -0.68 2.52 5.99
N SER A 462 -0.72 2.43 7.31
CA SER A 462 0.09 3.22 8.24
C SER A 462 1.53 2.70 8.29
N LEU A 463 2.41 3.50 8.92
CA LEU A 463 3.77 3.09 9.22
C LEU A 463 3.74 1.84 10.10
N GLY A 464 4.66 0.91 9.87
CA GLY A 464 4.77 -0.30 10.67
C GLY A 464 3.68 -1.34 10.40
N ASN A 465 2.88 -1.16 9.35
CA ASN A 465 1.77 -2.04 8.98
C ASN A 465 1.91 -2.58 7.55
N CYS A 466 0.95 -3.37 7.07
CA CYS A 466 0.92 -3.96 5.73
C CYS A 466 -0.49 -3.90 5.11
N TYR A 467 -0.65 -4.48 3.92
CA TYR A 467 -1.90 -4.54 3.15
C TYR A 467 -3.12 -5.10 3.92
N THR A 468 -2.90 -5.85 5.01
CA THR A 468 -3.95 -6.42 5.86
C THR A 468 -4.44 -5.50 6.99
N GLN A 469 -3.74 -4.38 7.25
CA GLN A 469 -3.97 -3.50 8.42
C GLN A 469 -5.45 -3.25 8.70
N TYR A 470 -6.16 -2.78 7.68
CA TYR A 470 -7.53 -2.33 7.84
C TYR A 470 -8.49 -3.49 8.06
N ALA A 471 -8.25 -4.64 7.43
CA ALA A 471 -9.06 -5.83 7.64
C ALA A 471 -8.85 -6.42 9.05
N VAL A 472 -7.63 -6.39 9.59
CA VAL A 472 -7.32 -6.88 10.95
C VAL A 472 -7.84 -5.93 12.03
N TRP A 473 -7.52 -4.63 11.95
CA TRP A 473 -7.68 -3.71 13.08
C TRP A 473 -8.81 -2.68 12.92
N MET A 474 -9.19 -2.33 11.69
CA MET A 474 -10.19 -1.29 11.40
C MET A 474 -11.27 -1.81 10.44
N ARG A 475 -11.81 -2.99 10.72
CA ARG A 475 -12.75 -3.67 9.81
C ARG A 475 -13.98 -2.80 9.49
N GLY A 476 -14.50 -2.06 10.48
CA GLY A 476 -15.59 -1.13 10.30
C GLY A 476 -15.25 0.03 9.36
N TYR A 477 -13.97 0.39 9.22
CA TYR A 477 -13.51 1.34 8.21
C TYR A 477 -13.69 0.79 6.80
N VAL A 478 -13.18 -0.42 6.55
CA VAL A 478 -13.23 -1.08 5.24
C VAL A 478 -14.66 -1.31 4.80
N GLU A 479 -15.48 -1.86 5.70
CA GLU A 479 -16.90 -2.12 5.42
C GLU A 479 -17.66 -0.81 5.14
N ALA A 480 -17.42 0.25 5.92
CA ALA A 480 -18.08 1.53 5.69
C ALA A 480 -17.63 2.20 4.39
N LEU A 481 -16.35 2.07 3.99
CA LEU A 481 -15.84 2.54 2.69
C LEU A 481 -16.55 1.85 1.52
N ALA A 482 -16.63 0.52 1.58
CA ALA A 482 -17.25 -0.29 0.55
C ALA A 482 -18.76 -0.02 0.46
N GLU A 483 -19.46 0.01 1.61
CA GLU A 483 -20.90 0.31 1.68
C GLU A 483 -21.22 1.71 1.10
N ALA A 484 -20.44 2.73 1.48
CA ALA A 484 -20.72 4.09 1.06
C ALA A 484 -20.50 4.30 -0.44
N THR A 485 -19.46 3.67 -1.00
CA THR A 485 -19.10 3.81 -2.42
C THR A 485 -19.83 2.84 -3.34
N GLY A 486 -20.34 1.72 -2.79
CA GLY A 486 -20.92 0.64 -3.58
C GLY A 486 -19.88 -0.07 -4.45
N GLY A 487 -18.65 -0.18 -3.96
CA GLY A 487 -17.50 -0.69 -4.71
C GLY A 487 -16.50 -1.42 -3.82
N VAL A 488 -15.31 -1.68 -4.35
CA VAL A 488 -14.25 -2.42 -3.67
C VAL A 488 -13.28 -1.49 -2.91
N VAL A 489 -12.59 -2.03 -1.91
CA VAL A 489 -11.49 -1.33 -1.22
C VAL A 489 -10.17 -2.01 -1.56
N PHE A 490 -9.31 -1.31 -2.27
CA PHE A 490 -7.98 -1.77 -2.69
C PHE A 490 -6.92 -1.31 -1.69
N MET A 491 -6.11 -2.25 -1.18
CA MET A 491 -5.12 -2.07 -0.12
C MET A 491 -3.75 -2.61 -0.57
N PRO A 492 -2.87 -1.78 -1.13
CA PRO A 492 -1.54 -2.22 -1.60
C PRO A 492 -0.55 -2.45 -0.45
N GLN A 493 0.49 -3.26 -0.67
CA GLN A 493 1.56 -3.54 0.31
C GLN A 493 2.69 -2.52 0.30
N THR A 494 2.92 -1.84 -0.81
CA THR A 494 3.92 -0.77 -0.96
C THR A 494 5.35 -1.18 -0.66
N ARG A 495 5.71 -2.42 -0.98
CA ARG A 495 7.03 -3.04 -0.77
C ARG A 495 7.52 -3.11 0.67
N GLY A 496 6.72 -2.74 1.66
CA GLY A 496 7.15 -2.84 3.05
C GLY A 496 6.46 -1.84 3.96
N PRO A 497 6.67 -1.97 5.27
CA PRO A 497 5.87 -1.25 6.26
C PRO A 497 6.18 0.25 6.43
N GLY A 498 7.19 0.81 5.76
CA GLY A 498 7.68 2.14 6.17
C GLY A 498 8.44 2.99 5.17
N ILE A 499 8.23 2.82 3.86
CA ILE A 499 8.97 3.58 2.83
C ILE A 499 8.14 4.70 2.16
N TRP A 500 7.10 5.20 2.84
CA TRP A 500 6.41 6.48 2.57
C TRP A 500 5.92 6.74 1.13
N TYR A 501 5.42 5.73 0.43
CA TYR A 501 4.71 5.93 -0.86
C TYR A 501 5.53 6.62 -1.95
N LYS A 502 6.85 6.44 -1.93
CA LYS A 502 7.78 7.02 -2.88
C LYS A 502 8.61 5.95 -3.59
N ARG A 503 9.22 6.28 -4.73
CA ARG A 503 10.04 5.35 -5.54
C ARG A 503 9.33 4.00 -5.75
N ARG A 504 9.91 2.91 -5.24
CA ARG A 504 9.38 1.53 -5.32
C ARG A 504 8.03 1.34 -4.63
N ALA A 505 7.72 2.09 -3.56
CA ALA A 505 6.40 2.04 -2.92
C ALA A 505 5.33 2.70 -3.79
N GLU A 506 5.67 3.81 -4.45
CA GLU A 506 4.76 4.46 -5.40
C GLU A 506 4.48 3.54 -6.59
N LEU A 507 5.54 2.94 -7.14
CA LEU A 507 5.47 1.96 -8.21
C LEU A 507 4.51 0.80 -7.84
N ASP A 508 4.68 0.23 -6.65
CA ASP A 508 3.91 -0.93 -6.18
C ASP A 508 2.40 -0.65 -6.14
N VAL A 509 1.98 0.54 -5.71
CA VAL A 509 0.56 0.94 -5.72
C VAL A 509 -0.04 0.83 -7.12
N PHE A 510 0.68 1.33 -8.13
CA PHE A 510 0.16 1.36 -9.50
C PHE A 510 0.32 0.03 -10.23
N GLU A 511 1.33 -0.78 -9.92
CA GLU A 511 1.44 -2.13 -10.48
C GLU A 511 0.40 -3.08 -9.88
N ALA A 512 0.12 -3.00 -8.59
CA ALA A 512 -0.96 -3.75 -7.96
C ALA A 512 -2.34 -3.31 -8.47
N TRP A 513 -2.54 -2.01 -8.71
CA TRP A 513 -3.76 -1.53 -9.36
C TRP A 513 -3.87 -2.05 -10.81
N ARG A 514 -2.79 -2.02 -11.59
CA ARG A 514 -2.76 -2.64 -12.93
C ARG A 514 -3.19 -4.10 -12.89
N ASP A 515 -2.68 -4.90 -11.94
CA ASP A 515 -3.09 -6.30 -11.77
C ASP A 515 -4.57 -6.43 -11.45
N LEU A 516 -5.09 -5.60 -10.55
CA LEU A 516 -6.51 -5.60 -10.18
C LEU A 516 -7.40 -5.33 -11.40
N GLU A 517 -7.01 -4.43 -12.30
CA GLU A 517 -7.76 -4.15 -13.53
C GLU A 517 -7.73 -5.30 -14.56
N THR A 518 -6.92 -6.33 -14.37
CA THR A 518 -7.04 -7.58 -15.14
C THR A 518 -8.18 -8.48 -14.66
N ARG A 519 -8.70 -8.21 -13.45
CA ARG A 519 -9.70 -9.03 -12.75
C ARG A 519 -11.05 -8.35 -12.66
N ILE A 520 -11.06 -7.02 -12.54
CA ILE A 520 -12.28 -6.20 -12.40
C ILE A 520 -12.22 -4.98 -13.31
N ASP A 521 -13.36 -4.54 -13.82
CA ASP A 521 -13.44 -3.32 -14.63
C ASP A 521 -13.60 -2.09 -13.72
N VAL A 522 -12.50 -1.46 -13.30
CA VAL A 522 -12.51 -0.31 -12.40
C VAL A 522 -13.05 0.95 -13.09
N ASP A 523 -14.09 1.57 -12.52
CA ASP A 523 -14.51 2.92 -12.90
C ASP A 523 -13.49 3.94 -12.40
N ARG A 524 -12.49 4.22 -13.23
CA ARG A 524 -11.44 5.22 -12.95
C ARG A 524 -12.01 6.62 -12.65
N SER A 525 -13.25 6.94 -13.06
CA SER A 525 -13.90 8.21 -12.72
C SER A 525 -14.39 8.26 -11.26
N LYS A 526 -14.49 7.11 -10.59
CA LYS A 526 -14.94 6.97 -9.21
C LYS A 526 -13.84 6.50 -8.25
N VAL A 527 -12.57 6.49 -8.69
CA VAL A 527 -11.46 6.13 -7.82
C VAL A 527 -11.19 7.25 -6.80
N THR A 528 -11.01 6.86 -5.54
CA THR A 528 -10.70 7.78 -4.44
C THR A 528 -9.56 7.24 -3.59
N VAL A 529 -8.86 8.10 -2.87
CA VAL A 529 -7.73 7.69 -2.02
C VAL A 529 -7.94 8.08 -0.56
N THR A 530 -7.50 7.20 0.33
CA THR A 530 -7.59 7.40 1.77
C THR A 530 -6.47 6.68 2.50
N GLY A 531 -6.25 7.05 3.77
CA GLY A 531 -5.31 6.35 4.63
C GLY A 531 -5.18 6.99 6.00
N TYR A 532 -4.45 6.31 6.88
CA TYR A 532 -4.25 6.67 8.29
C TYR A 532 -2.76 6.92 8.57
N SER A 533 -2.41 7.98 9.30
CA SER A 533 -1.02 8.30 9.66
C SER A 533 -0.11 8.39 8.41
N MET A 534 0.93 7.55 8.26
CA MET A 534 1.73 7.43 7.03
C MET A 534 0.85 7.20 5.79
N GLY A 535 -0.20 6.39 5.89
CA GLY A 535 -1.18 6.21 4.83
C GLY A 535 -2.00 7.47 4.55
N GLY A 536 -2.21 8.31 5.56
CA GLY A 536 -2.81 9.64 5.41
C GLY A 536 -1.89 10.60 4.65
N PHE A 537 -0.58 10.56 4.91
CA PHE A 537 0.43 11.21 4.07
C PHE A 537 0.39 10.64 2.65
N GLY A 538 0.38 9.31 2.50
CA GLY A 538 0.24 8.60 1.23
C GLY A 538 -0.95 9.11 0.42
N ALA A 539 -2.12 9.25 1.05
CA ALA A 539 -3.32 9.73 0.37
C ALA A 539 -3.14 11.16 -0.15
N ILE A 540 -2.48 12.01 0.63
CA ILE A 540 -2.19 13.39 0.25
C ILE A 540 -1.16 13.44 -0.89
N ILE A 541 -0.01 12.78 -0.74
CA ILE A 541 1.09 12.87 -1.70
C ILE A 541 0.69 12.24 -3.05
N MET A 542 0.03 11.07 -3.03
CA MET A 542 -0.47 10.40 -4.23
C MET A 542 -1.51 11.26 -4.96
N ALA A 543 -2.43 11.91 -4.23
CA ALA A 543 -3.40 12.83 -4.83
C ALA A 543 -2.75 14.09 -5.41
N THR A 544 -1.63 14.55 -4.85
CA THR A 544 -0.89 15.70 -5.39
C THR A 544 -0.01 15.36 -6.60
N LYS A 545 0.61 14.17 -6.60
CA LYS A 545 1.45 13.64 -7.67
C LYS A 545 0.64 13.19 -8.88
N HIS A 546 -0.50 12.53 -8.63
CA HIS A 546 -1.38 11.92 -9.63
C HIS A 546 -2.82 12.43 -9.50
N PRO A 547 -3.07 13.75 -9.64
CA PRO A 547 -4.38 14.35 -9.36
C PRO A 547 -5.48 13.92 -10.33
N ASP A 548 -5.14 13.29 -11.46
CA ASP A 548 -6.08 12.75 -12.44
C ASP A 548 -6.43 11.27 -12.20
N CYS A 549 -5.76 10.59 -11.26
CA CYS A 549 -6.14 9.24 -10.80
C CYS A 549 -7.25 9.25 -9.74
N PHE A 550 -7.37 10.33 -8.96
CA PHE A 550 -8.21 10.34 -7.76
C PHE A 550 -9.24 11.48 -7.78
N GLY A 551 -10.51 11.15 -7.59
CA GLY A 551 -11.58 12.15 -7.55
C GLY A 551 -11.76 12.83 -6.21
N ARG A 552 -11.35 12.19 -5.10
CA ARG A 552 -11.37 12.70 -3.73
C ARG A 552 -10.24 12.09 -2.90
N CYS A 553 -9.79 12.85 -1.92
CA CYS A 553 -8.78 12.43 -0.92
C CYS A 553 -9.38 12.54 0.48
N PHE A 554 -9.20 11.50 1.30
CA PHE A 554 -9.54 11.53 2.72
C PHE A 554 -8.34 11.07 3.56
N ALA A 555 -7.67 12.01 4.24
CA ALA A 555 -6.51 11.71 5.08
C ALA A 555 -6.89 11.79 6.56
N VAL A 556 -6.51 10.76 7.33
CA VAL A 556 -6.75 10.66 8.77
C VAL A 556 -5.42 10.70 9.49
N VAL A 557 -5.25 11.66 10.39
CA VAL A 557 -4.03 11.91 11.19
C VAL A 557 -2.72 11.91 10.39
N GLY A 558 -2.79 12.22 9.09
CA GLY A 558 -1.65 12.18 8.18
C GLY A 558 -0.85 13.48 8.20
N PRO A 559 0.50 13.41 8.29
CA PRO A 559 1.32 14.59 8.12
C PRO A 559 1.31 15.04 6.65
N PRO A 560 1.54 16.33 6.34
CA PRO A 560 1.66 16.80 4.97
C PRO A 560 3.08 16.64 4.37
N ALA A 561 4.05 16.23 5.18
CA ALA A 561 5.45 16.01 4.81
C ALA A 561 6.01 14.81 5.58
N GLU A 562 6.97 14.09 4.99
CA GLU A 562 7.74 13.06 5.69
C GLU A 562 8.60 13.70 6.80
N ASP A 563 9.23 14.84 6.52
CA ASP A 563 10.05 15.54 7.50
C ASP A 563 9.18 16.11 8.64
N PRO A 564 9.51 15.81 9.91
CA PRO A 564 8.70 16.20 11.06
C PRO A 564 8.65 17.71 11.31
N LEU A 565 9.61 18.49 10.79
CA LEU A 565 9.65 19.95 10.89
C LEU A 565 9.04 20.64 9.67
N GLU A 566 9.16 20.09 8.47
CA GLU A 566 8.70 20.80 7.27
C GLU A 566 7.18 21.06 7.29
N GLY A 567 6.39 20.07 7.71
CA GLY A 567 4.94 20.23 7.82
C GLY A 567 4.52 21.33 8.81
N PRO A 568 4.89 21.21 10.10
CA PRO A 568 4.58 22.22 11.13
C PRO A 568 5.12 23.61 10.82
N THR A 569 6.26 23.70 10.14
CA THR A 569 6.90 24.99 9.83
C THR A 569 6.49 25.55 8.46
N SER A 570 5.63 24.85 7.71
CA SER A 570 5.23 25.24 6.36
C SER A 570 6.42 25.43 5.42
N ASN A 571 7.38 24.49 5.47
CA ASN A 571 8.62 24.43 4.69
C ASN A 571 9.63 25.52 5.07
N LEU A 572 9.51 26.10 6.27
CA LEU A 572 10.45 27.11 6.74
C LEU A 572 11.72 26.47 7.33
N LEU A 573 11.60 25.29 7.94
CA LEU A 573 12.71 24.54 8.52
C LEU A 573 12.57 23.06 8.12
N ALA A 574 13.65 22.49 7.61
CA ALA A 574 13.84 21.05 7.52
C ALA A 574 14.57 20.54 8.77
N THR A 575 14.42 19.26 9.07
CA THR A 575 15.18 18.61 10.14
C THR A 575 16.65 18.52 9.72
N PRO A 576 17.62 18.88 10.59
CA PRO A 576 19.04 18.81 10.24
C PRO A 576 19.44 17.41 9.74
N GLU A 577 20.15 17.33 8.61
CA GLU A 577 20.55 16.07 7.92
C GLU A 577 21.15 15.03 8.88
N VAL A 578 22.08 15.44 9.76
CA VAL A 578 22.71 14.54 10.77
C VAL A 578 21.69 13.89 11.71
N LEU A 579 20.56 14.53 12.02
CA LEU A 579 19.51 13.93 12.85
C LEU A 579 18.56 13.04 12.03
N MET A 580 18.40 13.28 10.73
CA MET A 580 17.60 12.44 9.85
C MET A 580 18.36 11.17 9.43
N GLU A 581 19.61 11.31 8.97
CA GLU A 581 20.43 10.23 8.42
C GLU A 581 21.12 9.35 9.47
N ASP A 582 21.53 9.87 10.63
CA ASP A 582 22.21 9.01 11.63
C ASP A 582 21.24 8.39 12.64
N LEU A 583 20.09 9.01 12.92
CA LEU A 583 19.19 8.61 14.01
C LEU A 583 17.89 7.96 13.52
N LEU A 584 17.38 8.41 12.37
CA LEU A 584 15.97 8.26 11.98
C LEU A 584 15.75 7.64 10.57
N GLY A 585 16.80 7.49 9.74
CA GLY A 585 16.77 7.08 8.32
C GLY A 585 18.17 6.80 7.73
N GLY A 586 18.32 6.57 6.41
CA GLY A 586 19.63 6.36 5.73
C GLY A 586 19.64 5.21 4.69
N GLU A 587 20.65 5.16 3.80
CA GLU A 587 20.92 4.07 2.81
C GLU A 587 21.08 2.72 3.51
N GLU A 588 21.73 2.73 4.68
CA GLU A 588 21.89 1.60 5.59
C GLU A 588 20.89 1.63 6.75
N GLY A 589 19.81 2.43 6.69
CA GLY A 589 18.89 2.68 7.81
C GLY A 589 19.48 3.50 8.97
N GLY A 590 18.61 4.03 9.85
CA GLY A 590 19.05 4.92 10.94
C GLY A 590 19.42 4.16 12.21
N ARG A 591 20.35 4.69 13.02
CA ARG A 591 20.89 3.99 14.22
C ARG A 591 19.87 3.70 15.32
N LEU A 592 18.76 4.45 15.36
CA LEU A 592 17.70 4.28 16.37
C LEU A 592 16.38 3.89 15.70
N PHE A 593 16.10 4.44 14.51
CA PHE A 593 14.90 4.17 13.73
C PHE A 593 15.21 4.18 12.23
N SER A 594 14.56 3.31 11.44
CA SER A 594 14.50 3.39 9.97
C SER A 594 13.11 3.88 9.54
N ILE A 595 12.69 5.02 10.08
CA ILE A 595 11.33 5.56 9.89
C ILE A 595 11.30 6.58 8.76
N PHE A 596 12.36 7.35 8.57
CA PHE A 596 12.41 8.43 7.59
C PHE A 596 13.44 8.12 6.51
N THR A 597 13.28 8.74 5.36
CA THR A 597 14.08 8.45 4.16
C THR A 597 15.09 9.57 3.90
N GLU A 598 16.17 9.32 3.15
CA GLU A 598 17.23 10.31 2.87
C GLU A 598 16.77 11.54 2.07
N GLU A 599 15.61 11.45 1.43
CA GLU A 599 15.04 12.50 0.57
C GLU A 599 13.55 12.68 0.90
N PRO A 600 13.20 13.25 2.06
CA PRO A 600 11.81 13.32 2.51
C PRO A 600 10.96 14.10 1.52
N GLU A 601 9.82 13.53 1.11
CA GLU A 601 8.88 14.25 0.26
C GLU A 601 7.87 15.07 1.06
N ASN A 602 7.35 16.09 0.39
CA ASN A 602 6.51 17.07 1.03
C ASN A 602 5.40 17.57 0.10
N ALA A 603 4.17 17.18 0.42
CA ALA A 603 3.00 17.51 -0.36
C ALA A 603 2.64 19.01 -0.31
N LEU A 604 3.16 19.79 0.65
CA LEU A 604 3.01 21.26 0.66
C LEU A 604 3.57 21.88 -0.62
N ARG A 605 4.66 21.31 -1.17
CA ARG A 605 5.28 21.74 -2.43
C ARG A 605 4.35 21.53 -3.63
N LEU A 606 3.37 20.63 -3.56
CA LEU A 606 2.50 20.25 -4.69
C LEU A 606 1.01 20.63 -4.55
N THR A 607 0.64 21.40 -3.52
CA THR A 607 -0.77 21.78 -3.25
C THR A 607 -1.52 22.43 -4.43
N ASP A 608 -0.80 23.04 -5.37
CA ASP A 608 -1.35 23.61 -6.61
C ASP A 608 -2.11 22.57 -7.47
N ASN A 609 -1.74 21.29 -7.35
CA ASN A 609 -2.23 20.19 -8.19
C ASN A 609 -3.66 19.74 -7.79
N LEU A 610 -4.11 20.07 -6.58
CA LEU A 610 -5.38 19.59 -6.01
C LEU A 610 -6.61 20.42 -6.42
N ARG A 611 -6.54 21.20 -7.50
CA ARG A 611 -7.67 22.04 -7.97
C ARG A 611 -8.97 21.24 -8.08
N HIS A 612 -8.87 20.02 -8.57
CA HIS A 612 -10.01 19.17 -8.90
C HIS A 612 -10.24 18.03 -7.93
N VAL A 613 -9.30 17.77 -7.02
CA VAL A 613 -9.37 16.71 -6.00
C VAL A 613 -9.77 17.34 -4.66
N PRO A 614 -11.05 17.26 -4.24
CA PRO A 614 -11.46 17.70 -2.91
C PRO A 614 -10.79 16.85 -1.83
N THR A 615 -10.28 17.52 -0.80
CA THR A 615 -9.59 16.86 0.32
C THR A 615 -10.34 17.01 1.63
N LEU A 616 -10.58 15.90 2.33
CA LEU A 616 -11.02 15.86 3.72
C LEU A 616 -9.82 15.48 4.60
N LEU A 617 -9.56 16.26 5.64
CA LEU A 617 -8.55 15.99 6.66
C LEU A 617 -9.26 15.76 7.99
N TRP A 618 -9.03 14.61 8.62
CA TRP A 618 -9.43 14.32 9.99
C TRP A 618 -8.21 14.32 10.89
N HIS A 619 -8.22 15.07 11.98
CA HIS A 619 -7.05 15.18 12.86
C HIS A 619 -7.41 15.21 14.34
N GLY A 620 -6.60 14.55 15.17
CA GLY A 620 -6.69 14.61 16.62
C GLY A 620 -6.22 15.97 17.16
N GLY A 621 -6.97 16.55 18.09
CA GLY A 621 -6.57 17.81 18.73
C GLY A 621 -5.42 17.65 19.71
N THR A 622 -5.22 16.43 20.22
CA THR A 622 -4.18 16.06 21.20
C THR A 622 -3.27 14.98 20.63
N ASP A 623 -3.05 14.98 19.31
CA ASP A 623 -2.19 14.03 18.63
C ASP A 623 -0.71 14.31 18.95
N PRO A 624 -0.02 13.41 19.68
CA PRO A 624 1.37 13.61 20.07
C PRO A 624 2.36 13.20 18.96
N LEU A 625 1.92 12.45 17.95
CA LEU A 625 2.78 11.91 16.89
C LEU A 625 2.80 12.80 15.66
N VAL A 626 1.66 13.34 15.27
CA VAL A 626 1.53 14.28 14.16
C VAL A 626 0.93 15.58 14.69
N PRO A 627 1.75 16.60 14.97
CA PRO A 627 1.26 17.87 15.47
C PRO A 627 0.22 18.49 14.51
N LEU A 628 -0.92 18.89 15.06
CA LEU A 628 -2.05 19.49 14.32
C LEU A 628 -1.65 20.69 13.44
N LEU A 629 -0.53 21.34 13.76
CA LEU A 629 -0.02 22.50 13.01
C LEU A 629 0.27 22.16 11.54
N GLY A 630 0.84 20.98 11.25
CA GLY A 630 1.14 20.56 9.87
C GLY A 630 -0.12 20.49 8.99
N PRO A 631 -1.11 19.64 9.33
CA PRO A 631 -2.39 19.56 8.61
C PRO A 631 -3.14 20.91 8.54
N THR A 632 -3.00 21.76 9.57
CA THR A 632 -3.59 23.11 9.58
C THR A 632 -2.91 24.03 8.56
N ASN A 633 -1.59 23.99 8.44
CA ASN A 633 -0.83 24.72 7.41
C ASN A 633 -1.20 24.25 6.00
N TYR A 634 -1.31 22.93 5.83
CA TYR A 634 -1.73 22.31 4.58
C TYR A 634 -3.12 22.82 4.14
N ALA A 635 -4.09 22.82 5.06
CA ALA A 635 -5.42 23.37 4.80
C ALA A 635 -5.42 24.89 4.57
N SER A 636 -4.53 25.62 5.24
CA SER A 636 -4.34 27.06 4.98
C SER A 636 -3.87 27.31 3.55
N ARG A 637 -2.94 26.48 3.04
CA ARG A 637 -2.45 26.55 1.66
C ARG A 637 -3.56 26.26 0.65
N LEU A 638 -4.34 25.19 0.84
CA LEU A 638 -5.51 24.89 0.00
C LEU A 638 -6.55 26.02 0.00
N ARG A 639 -6.74 26.67 1.15
CA ARG A 639 -7.62 27.85 1.27
C ARG A 639 -7.09 29.05 0.48
N SER A 640 -5.78 29.27 0.48
CA SER A 640 -5.16 30.35 -0.31
C SER A 640 -5.34 30.16 -1.82
N HIS A 641 -5.40 28.90 -2.28
CA HIS A 641 -5.73 28.53 -3.66
C HIS A 641 -7.23 28.62 -3.99
N GLY A 642 -8.09 28.74 -2.97
CA GLY A 642 -9.55 28.67 -3.11
C GLY A 642 -10.06 27.25 -3.42
N TYR A 643 -9.28 26.21 -3.11
CA TYR A 643 -9.61 24.82 -3.43
C TYR A 643 -10.58 24.20 -2.42
N ARG A 644 -11.37 23.22 -2.88
CA ARG A 644 -12.36 22.51 -2.06
C ARG A 644 -11.62 21.64 -1.04
N HIS A 645 -11.81 21.93 0.24
CA HIS A 645 -11.24 21.12 1.31
C HIS A 645 -12.11 21.20 2.56
N GLN A 646 -11.94 20.25 3.47
CA GLN A 646 -12.53 20.28 4.81
C GLN A 646 -11.49 19.75 5.80
N VAL A 647 -11.36 20.43 6.94
CA VAL A 647 -10.61 19.93 8.09
C VAL A 647 -11.57 19.73 9.25
N ASP A 648 -11.63 18.51 9.75
CA ASP A 648 -12.33 18.18 10.99
C ASP A 648 -11.29 17.90 12.08
N VAL A 649 -11.32 18.71 13.13
CA VAL A 649 -10.48 18.51 14.31
C VAL A 649 -11.32 17.88 15.40
N PHE A 650 -10.83 16.78 15.98
CA PHE A 650 -11.40 16.05 17.09
C PHE A 650 -10.65 16.41 18.37
N PRO A 651 -11.12 17.39 19.17
CA PRO A 651 -10.28 18.04 20.18
C PRO A 651 -9.75 17.11 21.27
N ALA A 652 -10.45 16.01 21.57
CA ALA A 652 -10.10 15.05 22.61
C ALA A 652 -9.50 13.74 22.07
N ALA A 653 -9.26 13.65 20.76
CA ALA A 653 -8.67 12.46 20.15
C ALA A 653 -7.15 12.61 20.02
N ASP A 654 -6.44 11.57 20.43
CA ASP A 654 -5.02 11.35 20.13
C ASP A 654 -4.83 10.67 18.76
N HIS A 655 -3.59 10.26 18.46
CA HIS A 655 -3.20 9.64 17.19
C HIS A 655 -3.89 8.30 16.90
N PHE A 656 -4.32 7.54 17.91
CA PHE A 656 -4.87 6.18 17.74
C PHE A 656 -6.36 6.11 18.02
N PHE A 657 -6.92 7.11 18.71
CA PHE A 657 -8.28 7.07 19.23
C PHE A 657 -9.34 6.85 18.14
N LEU A 658 -9.15 7.44 16.94
CA LEU A 658 -10.08 7.25 15.82
C LEU A 658 -10.07 5.81 15.29
N ALA A 659 -8.88 5.22 15.12
CA ALA A 659 -8.74 3.81 14.76
C ALA A 659 -9.32 2.87 15.83
N LEU A 660 -9.09 3.17 17.11
CA LEU A 660 -9.61 2.39 18.22
C LEU A 660 -11.14 2.38 18.27
N GLN A 661 -11.79 3.52 17.99
CA GLN A 661 -13.25 3.61 17.97
C GLN A 661 -13.85 2.87 16.77
N ASP A 662 -13.15 2.85 15.63
CA ASP A 662 -13.59 2.22 14.39
C ASP A 662 -15.00 2.67 13.93
N ARG A 663 -15.26 3.98 14.06
CA ARG A 663 -16.53 4.63 13.70
C ARG A 663 -16.28 5.72 12.64
N TRP A 664 -16.72 5.48 11.41
CA TRP A 664 -16.23 6.23 10.27
C TRP A 664 -17.29 7.03 9.50
N GLU A 665 -18.55 7.07 9.92
CA GLU A 665 -19.75 7.31 9.09
C GLU A 665 -19.73 8.54 8.15
N ARG A 666 -18.87 9.53 8.37
CA ARG A 666 -18.74 10.75 7.55
C ARG A 666 -17.60 10.72 6.52
N GLY A 667 -16.52 9.98 6.78
CA GLY A 667 -15.38 9.87 5.87
C GLY A 667 -15.72 9.12 4.58
N PRO A 668 -16.25 7.89 4.66
CA PRO A 668 -16.75 7.13 3.52
C PRO A 668 -17.82 7.87 2.72
N ALA A 669 -18.79 8.51 3.38
CA ALA A 669 -19.81 9.33 2.71
C ALA A 669 -19.19 10.52 1.95
N TYR A 670 -18.08 11.09 2.46
CA TYR A 670 -17.33 12.11 1.73
C TYR A 670 -16.67 11.52 0.48
N LEU A 671 -16.06 10.33 0.54
CA LEU A 671 -15.46 9.72 -0.65
C LEU A 671 -16.52 9.35 -1.69
N ALA A 672 -17.69 8.85 -1.25
CA ALA A 672 -18.78 8.40 -2.11
C ALA A 672 -19.35 9.44 -3.07
N GLU A 673 -19.27 10.74 -2.76
CA GLU A 673 -19.72 11.79 -3.70
C GLU A 673 -18.67 12.15 -4.78
N CYS A 674 -17.77 11.22 -5.09
CA CYS A 674 -16.74 11.32 -6.12
C CYS A 674 -17.29 11.81 -7.48
N ASP A 675 -16.54 12.70 -8.13
CA ASP A 675 -16.87 13.31 -9.43
C ASP A 675 -15.53 13.73 -10.09
N THR A 676 -14.73 12.74 -10.52
CA THR A 676 -13.44 12.97 -11.17
C THR A 676 -13.67 13.55 -12.56
N PRO A 677 -13.20 14.78 -12.85
CA PRO A 677 -13.38 15.34 -14.17
C PRO A 677 -12.43 14.68 -15.16
N GLU A 678 -12.95 13.99 -16.17
CA GLU A 678 -12.12 13.42 -17.26
C GLU A 678 -11.30 14.50 -17.99
N ALA A 679 -11.93 15.65 -18.29
CA ALA A 679 -11.32 16.73 -19.06
C ALA A 679 -11.72 18.10 -18.49
N PRO A 680 -11.15 18.51 -17.34
CA PRO A 680 -11.50 19.76 -16.69
C PRO A 680 -11.12 20.98 -17.55
N ALA A 681 -11.99 21.99 -17.64
CA ALA A 681 -11.72 23.15 -18.49
C ALA A 681 -10.49 24.01 -18.08
N ARG A 682 -9.99 23.89 -16.86
CA ARG A 682 -8.75 24.55 -16.39
C ARG A 682 -7.93 23.54 -15.60
N VAL A 683 -6.64 23.44 -15.88
CA VAL A 683 -5.70 22.61 -15.12
C VAL A 683 -4.62 23.53 -14.55
N THR A 684 -4.34 23.38 -13.26
CA THR A 684 -3.20 23.99 -12.59
C THR A 684 -2.36 22.84 -12.07
N PHE A 685 -1.09 22.80 -12.47
CA PHE A 685 -0.19 21.71 -12.14
C PHE A 685 1.23 22.22 -11.98
N ARG A 686 1.86 21.79 -10.90
CA ARG A 686 3.23 22.06 -10.54
C ARG A 686 4.03 20.78 -10.69
N HIS A 687 5.12 20.89 -11.44
CA HIS A 687 6.12 19.86 -11.62
C HIS A 687 7.32 20.18 -10.73
N VAL A 688 7.73 19.22 -9.90
CA VAL A 688 8.90 19.29 -9.01
C VAL A 688 9.84 18.15 -9.43
N PRO A 689 10.94 18.42 -10.15
CA PRO A 689 11.82 17.38 -10.69
C PRO A 689 12.39 16.43 -9.62
N ASP A 690 12.58 16.90 -8.38
CA ASP A 690 13.08 16.09 -7.25
C ASP A 690 12.16 14.89 -6.93
N PHE A 691 10.90 14.93 -7.33
CA PHE A 691 9.92 13.88 -7.06
C PHE A 691 9.76 12.89 -8.23
N ASP A 692 10.51 13.05 -9.32
CA ASP A 692 10.53 12.10 -10.44
C ASP A 692 11.48 10.92 -10.17
N TYR A 693 11.09 9.72 -10.61
CA TYR A 693 11.91 8.50 -10.54
C TYR A 693 12.08 7.91 -11.94
N PRO A 694 12.91 8.55 -12.80
CA PRO A 694 13.08 8.12 -14.18
C PRO A 694 13.70 6.72 -14.31
N ASP A 695 14.38 6.25 -13.27
CA ASP A 695 14.91 4.89 -13.13
C ASP A 695 13.81 3.82 -12.96
N LEU A 696 12.61 4.23 -12.54
CA LEU A 696 11.44 3.36 -12.38
C LEU A 696 10.34 3.62 -13.42
N ASP A 697 10.66 4.41 -14.44
CA ASP A 697 9.71 4.96 -15.43
C ASP A 697 8.53 5.69 -14.77
N ILE A 698 8.79 6.44 -13.70
CA ILE A 698 7.81 7.30 -13.03
C ILE A 698 8.24 8.76 -13.20
N ARG A 699 7.37 9.56 -13.83
CA ARG A 699 7.50 11.01 -13.93
C ARG A 699 6.18 11.67 -13.58
N HIS A 700 6.25 12.79 -12.89
CA HIS A 700 5.11 13.60 -12.46
C HIS A 700 4.95 14.81 -13.36
N ASP A 701 5.01 14.60 -14.68
CA ASP A 701 5.07 15.66 -15.70
C ASP A 701 3.77 15.82 -16.50
N SER A 702 2.68 15.20 -16.04
CA SER A 702 1.39 15.23 -16.70
C SER A 702 0.22 15.16 -15.72
N ALA A 703 -0.91 15.72 -16.14
CA ALA A 703 -2.19 15.56 -15.48
C ALA A 703 -3.34 15.94 -16.42
N TYR A 704 -4.40 15.12 -16.48
CA TYR A 704 -5.58 15.35 -17.31
C TYR A 704 -5.27 15.47 -18.80
N TRP A 705 -5.20 16.70 -19.35
CA TRP A 705 -4.91 16.96 -20.77
C TRP A 705 -3.61 17.76 -20.99
N ILE A 706 -2.86 18.06 -19.92
CA ILE A 706 -1.52 18.62 -20.03
C ILE A 706 -0.48 17.51 -19.84
N THR A 707 0.51 17.44 -20.73
CA THR A 707 1.56 16.42 -20.75
C THR A 707 2.92 17.04 -21.08
N ASP A 708 3.97 16.25 -20.87
CA ASP A 708 5.35 16.58 -21.24
C ASP A 708 5.83 17.89 -20.60
N ILE A 709 5.41 18.14 -19.35
CA ILE A 709 5.79 19.35 -18.62
C ILE A 709 7.29 19.29 -18.30
N ARG A 710 8.03 20.34 -18.66
CA ARG A 710 9.46 20.43 -18.37
C ARG A 710 9.74 21.68 -17.56
N THR A 711 10.30 21.48 -16.37
CA THR A 711 10.83 22.58 -15.55
C THR A 711 12.11 23.10 -16.20
N ALA A 712 12.33 24.42 -16.13
CA ALA A 712 13.57 25.00 -16.63
C ALA A 712 14.76 24.53 -15.80
N GLU A 713 15.90 24.23 -16.43
CA GLU A 713 17.08 23.61 -15.77
C GLU A 713 17.59 24.37 -14.53
N ALA A 714 17.34 25.67 -14.42
CA ALA A 714 17.80 26.51 -13.31
C ALA A 714 16.74 26.68 -12.19
N ALA A 715 15.60 26.00 -12.27
CA ALA A 715 14.48 26.16 -11.33
C ALA A 715 14.13 24.84 -10.63
N ASP A 716 13.82 24.92 -9.34
CA ASP A 716 13.49 23.77 -8.50
C ASP A 716 12.03 23.28 -8.69
N SER A 717 11.19 24.08 -9.35
CA SER A 717 9.84 23.70 -9.75
C SER A 717 9.31 24.53 -10.91
N GLY A 718 8.30 24.00 -11.62
CA GLY A 718 7.60 24.69 -12.69
C GLY A 718 6.09 24.65 -12.49
N LEU A 719 5.40 25.79 -12.64
CA LEU A 719 3.94 25.87 -12.54
C LEU A 719 3.29 26.15 -13.90
N VAL A 720 2.35 25.29 -14.28
CA VAL A 720 1.49 25.42 -15.45
C VAL A 720 0.07 25.75 -14.98
N ASP A 721 -0.51 26.84 -15.47
CA ASP A 721 -1.93 27.15 -15.32
C ASP A 721 -2.56 27.39 -16.69
N ALA A 722 -3.32 26.40 -17.15
CA ALA A 722 -3.83 26.30 -18.50
C ALA A 722 -5.37 26.23 -18.49
N THR A 723 -6.02 26.94 -19.41
CA THR A 723 -7.48 26.91 -19.58
C THR A 723 -7.86 26.58 -21.02
N SER A 724 -8.68 25.53 -21.19
CA SER A 724 -9.34 25.19 -22.44
C SER A 724 -10.48 26.17 -22.71
N LEU A 725 -10.49 26.77 -23.91
CA LEU A 725 -11.53 27.70 -24.34
C LEU A 725 -12.69 27.00 -25.05
N ALA A 726 -12.69 25.66 -25.12
CA ALA A 726 -13.69 24.88 -25.86
C ALA A 726 -15.10 24.96 -25.24
N ASP A 727 -15.20 24.79 -23.91
CA ASP A 727 -16.49 24.64 -23.21
C ASP A 727 -16.86 25.83 -22.32
N GLY A 728 -16.00 26.85 -22.26
CA GLY A 728 -16.14 28.00 -21.36
C GLY A 728 -15.87 27.61 -19.90
N TYR A 729 -14.98 28.35 -19.24
CA TYR A 729 -14.68 28.15 -17.82
C TYR A 729 -15.46 29.14 -16.96
N ALA A 730 -16.18 28.63 -15.96
CA ALA A 730 -16.73 29.44 -14.88
C ALA A 730 -16.03 29.03 -13.59
N GLU A 731 -15.31 29.96 -12.98
CA GLU A 731 -14.61 29.72 -11.73
C GLU A 731 -15.63 29.33 -10.65
N PRO A 732 -15.45 28.17 -9.99
CA PRO A 732 -16.33 27.77 -8.89
C PRO A 732 -16.32 28.86 -7.82
N THR A 733 -17.49 29.21 -7.27
CA THR A 733 -17.55 30.09 -6.11
C THR A 733 -17.53 29.23 -4.84
N PRO A 734 -16.42 29.19 -4.09
CA PRO A 734 -16.39 28.50 -2.81
C PRO A 734 -17.27 29.24 -1.80
N GLU A 735 -18.09 28.50 -1.07
CA GLU A 735 -18.81 28.99 0.10
C GLU A 735 -18.13 28.43 1.35
N ALA A 736 -17.57 29.33 2.18
CA ALA A 736 -17.04 28.95 3.47
C ALA A 736 -18.16 28.41 4.38
N TYR A 737 -17.89 27.31 5.08
CA TYR A 737 -18.75 26.82 6.13
C TYR A 737 -17.92 26.37 7.34
N THR A 738 -18.57 26.46 8.50
CA THR A 738 -18.12 25.86 9.75
C THR A 738 -19.23 24.94 10.22
N THR A 739 -18.86 23.76 10.68
CA THR A 739 -19.79 22.79 11.25
C THR A 739 -19.24 22.28 12.57
N THR A 740 -20.12 21.85 13.46
CA THR A 740 -19.76 21.07 14.64
C THR A 740 -20.66 19.85 14.69
N GLY A 741 -20.19 18.78 15.30
CA GLY A 741 -20.99 17.59 15.50
C GLY A 741 -20.38 16.72 16.59
N THR A 742 -21.07 15.63 16.90
CA THR A 742 -20.73 14.74 18.04
C THR A 742 -20.57 13.28 17.63
N ARG A 743 -20.61 12.98 16.33
CA ARG A 743 -20.40 11.64 15.79
C ARG A 743 -19.28 11.64 14.73
N PRO A 744 -18.34 10.68 14.76
CA PRO A 744 -18.20 9.63 15.79
C PRO A 744 -17.84 10.21 17.17
N LEU A 745 -17.22 11.39 17.20
CA LEU A 745 -16.86 12.15 18.39
C LEU A 745 -17.19 13.63 18.22
N ALA A 746 -17.02 14.41 19.29
CA ALA A 746 -17.07 15.86 19.21
C ALA A 746 -16.01 16.38 18.23
N TYR A 747 -16.42 17.14 17.23
CA TYR A 747 -15.50 17.71 16.24
C TYR A 747 -15.89 19.13 15.84
N THR A 748 -14.90 19.86 15.34
CA THR A 748 -15.09 21.14 14.66
C THR A 748 -14.60 21.02 13.22
N GLY A 749 -15.51 21.18 12.27
CA GLY A 749 -15.24 21.12 10.83
C GLY A 749 -15.18 22.50 10.20
N ARG A 750 -14.19 22.76 9.34
CA ARG A 750 -14.03 24.02 8.60
C ARG A 750 -13.61 23.75 7.16
N GLY A 751 -14.20 24.46 6.20
CA GLY A 751 -13.81 24.30 4.80
C GLY A 751 -14.66 25.11 3.82
N PRO A 752 -14.21 25.31 2.57
CA PRO A 752 -15.05 25.76 1.48
C PRO A 752 -15.77 24.58 0.77
N ARG A 753 -17.09 24.69 0.56
CA ARG A 753 -17.89 23.79 -0.29
C ARG A 753 -18.36 24.47 -1.57
N ARG A 754 -18.86 23.72 -2.55
CA ARG A 754 -19.53 24.33 -3.73
C ARG A 754 -20.74 25.14 -3.26
N GLY A 755 -20.79 26.41 -3.65
CA GLY A 755 -21.98 27.21 -3.41
C GLY A 755 -23.19 26.67 -4.15
N THR A 756 -24.37 26.75 -3.53
CA THR A 756 -25.61 26.34 -4.21
C THR A 756 -25.82 27.27 -5.41
N ARG A 757 -25.87 26.74 -6.64
CA ARG A 757 -26.36 27.51 -7.78
C ARG A 757 -27.79 27.95 -7.44
N ARG A 758 -27.97 29.21 -7.02
CA ARG A 758 -29.28 29.87 -7.09
C ARG A 758 -29.70 29.76 -8.54
N ARG A 759 -30.62 28.83 -8.85
CA ARG A 759 -31.30 28.79 -10.15
C ARG A 759 -31.89 30.18 -10.34
N GLY A 760 -31.19 31.02 -11.10
CA GLY A 760 -31.69 32.32 -11.49
C GLY A 760 -33.05 32.09 -12.11
N ARG A 761 -34.10 32.61 -11.46
CA ARG A 761 -35.44 32.67 -12.03
C ARG A 761 -35.28 33.30 -13.41
N ARG A 762 -35.28 32.48 -14.46
CA ARG A 762 -35.66 32.95 -15.80
C ARG A 762 -37.07 33.51 -15.61
N ARG A 763 -37.18 34.83 -15.56
CA ARG A 763 -38.45 35.52 -15.72
C ARG A 763 -38.97 35.14 -17.10
N ARG A 764 -39.83 34.12 -17.17
CA ARG A 764 -40.72 33.93 -18.31
C ARG A 764 -41.76 35.04 -18.23
N ARG A 765 -41.71 35.96 -19.20
CA ARG A 765 -42.85 36.80 -19.58
C ARG A 765 -43.76 35.95 -20.49
N GLY A 766 -45.07 35.98 -20.22
CA GLY A 766 -46.15 35.34 -20.99
C GLY A 766 -46.24 33.82 -20.76
N ASP A 767 -47.37 33.19 -20.49
CA ASP A 767 -48.77 33.54 -20.74
C ASP A 767 -49.67 32.94 -19.67
N ALA A 768 -50.83 33.57 -19.54
CA ALA A 768 -51.92 33.25 -18.65
C ALA A 768 -52.75 32.04 -19.11
N ASP A 769 -53.44 31.46 -18.13
CA ASP A 769 -54.69 30.69 -18.18
C ASP A 769 -54.83 29.45 -19.09
N ALA A 770 -54.99 28.28 -18.46
CA ALA A 770 -56.30 27.60 -18.38
C ALA A 770 -56.17 26.15 -17.85
N ALA A 771 -57.09 25.79 -16.97
CA ALA A 771 -57.18 24.52 -16.27
C ALA A 771 -57.94 23.42 -17.05
N GLY A 772 -57.51 22.17 -16.87
CA GLY A 772 -58.39 21.00 -16.67
C GLY A 772 -58.81 20.18 -17.91
N ARG A 773 -58.46 18.88 -17.93
CA ARG A 773 -59.38 17.72 -17.95
C ARG A 773 -58.64 16.38 -18.09
N ARG A 774 -59.27 15.32 -17.55
CA ARG A 774 -58.78 13.94 -17.34
C ARG A 774 -59.09 12.98 -18.51
N ARG A 775 -58.17 11.99 -18.68
CA ARG A 775 -58.29 10.54 -19.05
C ARG A 775 -59.01 10.05 -20.33
N GLY A 776 -58.32 9.17 -21.08
CA GLY A 776 -58.87 8.07 -21.92
C GLY A 776 -57.85 7.45 -22.92
N PRO A 777 -57.86 6.12 -23.25
CA PRO A 777 -56.64 5.39 -23.66
C PRO A 777 -56.53 4.83 -25.11
N ARG A 778 -55.28 4.58 -25.55
CA ARG A 778 -54.75 3.68 -26.63
C ARG A 778 -55.03 4.05 -28.11
N PRO A 779 -54.28 3.55 -29.15
CA PRO A 779 -53.29 2.46 -29.17
C PRO A 779 -51.94 2.72 -29.89
N ARG A 780 -51.08 1.68 -29.86
CA ARG A 780 -49.74 1.52 -30.45
C ARG A 780 -49.68 1.76 -31.98
N ARG A 781 -48.63 2.44 -32.45
CA ARG A 781 -48.07 2.26 -33.80
C ARG A 781 -46.53 2.29 -33.78
N ARG A 782 -45.96 1.27 -34.41
CA ARG A 782 -44.53 1.12 -34.76
C ARG A 782 -44.11 2.20 -35.77
N GLY A 783 -42.93 2.79 -35.58
CA GLY A 783 -42.26 3.66 -36.54
C GLY A 783 -40.78 3.81 -36.18
N ARG A 784 -39.90 3.39 -37.10
CA ARG A 784 -38.43 3.40 -37.03
C ARG A 784 -37.84 4.78 -36.61
N PRO A 785 -36.69 4.85 -35.92
CA PRO A 785 -35.94 6.10 -35.83
C PRO A 785 -35.23 6.36 -37.16
N ARG A 786 -35.41 7.57 -37.70
CA ARG A 786 -34.51 8.14 -38.70
C ARG A 786 -33.32 8.76 -37.96
N ASP A 787 -32.16 8.22 -38.26
CA ASP A 787 -30.86 8.78 -37.90
C ASP A 787 -30.66 10.14 -38.59
N THR A 788 -30.43 11.18 -37.80
CA THR A 788 -29.85 12.43 -38.26
C THR A 788 -28.81 12.90 -37.26
N ARG A 789 -27.66 12.23 -37.21
CA ARG A 789 -26.42 12.84 -36.73
C ARG A 789 -26.00 13.95 -37.70
N ARG A 790 -26.33 15.21 -37.38
CA ARG A 790 -25.62 16.37 -37.92
C ARG A 790 -24.24 16.39 -37.27
N ARG A 791 -23.20 16.00 -38.02
CA ARG A 791 -21.80 16.29 -37.68
C ARG A 791 -21.63 17.82 -37.61
N ALA A 792 -21.44 18.33 -36.39
CA ALA A 792 -20.86 19.65 -36.19
C ALA A 792 -19.34 19.46 -36.25
N ALA A 793 -18.69 20.11 -37.22
CA ALA A 793 -17.24 20.17 -37.28
C ALA A 793 -16.74 21.04 -36.12
N CYS A 794 -16.05 20.44 -35.15
CA CYS A 794 -15.28 21.18 -34.16
C CYS A 794 -14.13 21.89 -34.88
N ARG A 795 -14.05 23.22 -34.75
CA ARG A 795 -12.84 23.98 -35.04
C ARG A 795 -11.84 23.74 -33.91
N PRO A 796 -10.52 23.73 -34.18
CA PRO A 796 -9.54 23.69 -33.10
C PRO A 796 -9.70 24.95 -32.24
N GLY A 797 -10.13 24.76 -30.99
CA GLY A 797 -10.17 25.82 -29.99
C GLY A 797 -8.75 26.11 -29.52
N GLY A 798 -8.35 27.39 -29.51
CA GLY A 798 -7.06 27.78 -28.93
C GLY A 798 -7.06 27.60 -27.41
N ALA A 799 -5.95 27.13 -26.85
CA ALA A 799 -5.69 27.15 -25.42
C ALA A 799 -4.96 28.45 -25.04
N ARG A 800 -5.19 28.95 -23.81
CA ARG A 800 -4.37 30.03 -23.23
C ARG A 800 -3.47 29.41 -22.14
N LEU A 801 -2.16 29.54 -22.33
CA LEU A 801 -1.13 29.07 -21.40
C LEU A 801 -0.51 30.26 -20.67
N THR A 802 -0.42 30.20 -19.34
CA THR A 802 0.39 31.11 -18.53
C THR A 802 1.46 30.28 -17.83
N VAL A 803 2.72 30.64 -17.99
CA VAL A 803 3.87 30.02 -17.30
C VAL A 803 4.52 31.10 -16.45
N THR A 804 4.71 30.82 -15.17
CA THR A 804 5.32 31.76 -14.21
C THR A 804 6.47 31.05 -13.50
N PRO A 805 7.72 31.47 -13.67
CA PRO A 805 8.83 31.03 -12.82
C PRO A 805 8.71 31.69 -11.44
N PHE A 806 9.01 30.95 -10.37
CA PHE A 806 8.99 31.44 -8.99
C PHE A 806 10.26 30.97 -8.28
N ASP A 807 11.10 31.90 -7.83
CA ASP A 807 12.28 31.63 -7.01
C ASP A 807 11.93 31.95 -5.55
N ASP A 808 11.99 30.96 -4.66
CA ASP A 808 11.73 31.14 -3.23
C ASP A 808 12.95 31.70 -2.50
N HIS A 809 13.09 33.03 -2.47
CA HIS A 809 13.94 33.72 -1.50
C HIS A 809 13.23 34.94 -0.91
N HIS A 810 12.56 34.74 0.24
CA HIS A 810 12.07 35.82 1.08
C HIS A 810 13.14 36.24 2.11
N ALA A 811 13.87 37.33 1.84
CA ALA A 811 14.67 38.05 2.83
C ALA A 811 13.94 39.34 3.28
N ILE A 812 13.79 39.52 4.59
CA ILE A 812 13.14 40.67 5.24
C ILE A 812 14.15 41.84 5.38
N GLY A 813 13.65 43.06 5.27
CA GLY A 813 14.42 44.24 4.84
C GLY A 813 15.31 44.95 5.87
N SER A 814 16.14 45.87 5.36
CA SER A 814 16.67 47.00 6.14
C SER A 814 16.76 48.30 5.29
N LEU A 815 16.17 49.36 5.86
CA LEU A 815 16.38 50.83 5.75
C LEU A 815 17.11 51.44 4.52
N GLY A 816 16.46 52.39 3.81
CA GLY A 816 17.10 53.32 2.84
C GLY A 816 17.64 54.62 3.51
N PRO A 817 17.99 55.73 2.80
CA PRO A 817 18.08 56.06 1.34
C PRO A 817 19.39 56.90 1.01
N PRO A 818 19.56 57.85 0.02
CA PRO A 818 18.87 58.26 -1.24
C PRO A 818 19.87 58.51 -2.46
N PRO A 819 19.68 59.44 -3.45
CA PRO A 819 19.48 59.12 -4.88
C PRO A 819 20.53 59.72 -5.87
N ASN A 820 20.49 59.38 -7.17
CA ASN A 820 20.63 60.33 -8.30
C ASN A 820 20.66 59.68 -9.71
N CYS A 821 19.90 60.32 -10.63
CA CYS A 821 20.18 60.63 -12.06
C CYS A 821 20.46 59.45 -13.04
N THR A 822 20.03 59.40 -14.30
CA THR A 822 19.24 60.26 -15.21
C THR A 822 18.92 59.43 -16.47
N THR A 823 17.84 59.81 -17.14
CA THR A 823 17.34 59.50 -18.50
C THR A 823 18.33 59.17 -19.63
N GLY A 824 17.88 58.33 -20.58
CA GLY A 824 18.42 58.26 -21.95
C GLY A 824 17.59 57.38 -22.90
N VAL A 825 16.72 58.01 -23.70
CA VAL A 825 15.91 57.46 -24.81
C VAL A 825 16.75 57.40 -26.10
N VAL A 826 16.66 56.35 -26.94
CA VAL A 826 16.67 56.46 -28.43
C VAL A 826 15.95 55.25 -29.10
N GLN A 827 15.10 55.56 -30.07
CA GLN A 827 14.32 54.71 -30.99
C GLN A 827 15.16 54.07 -32.12
N HIS A 828 14.66 53.01 -32.78
CA HIS A 828 14.40 53.03 -34.24
C HIS A 828 13.60 51.81 -34.76
N ASP A 829 12.42 52.12 -35.28
CA ASP A 829 11.75 51.75 -36.55
C ASP A 829 11.90 50.37 -37.24
N ALA A 830 10.74 49.71 -37.27
CA ALA A 830 10.03 48.92 -38.29
C ALA A 830 10.52 48.82 -39.76
N LEU A 831 10.33 47.64 -40.37
CA LEU A 831 9.28 47.32 -41.39
C LEU A 831 9.59 46.01 -42.18
N GLY A 832 8.57 45.16 -42.42
CA GLY A 832 8.61 44.15 -43.49
C GLY A 832 7.70 42.92 -43.28
N VAL A 833 6.73 42.71 -44.17
CA VAL A 833 5.53 41.86 -44.06
C VAL A 833 5.66 40.56 -44.89
N GLY A 834 5.09 39.40 -44.45
CA GLY A 834 4.78 38.32 -45.41
C GLY A 834 4.49 36.84 -45.03
N ARG A 835 3.60 36.51 -44.06
CA ARG A 835 2.66 35.33 -44.01
C ARG A 835 3.19 33.85 -43.99
N PRO A 836 2.40 32.85 -43.50
CA PRO A 836 2.70 32.14 -42.25
C PRO A 836 3.00 30.63 -42.39
N VAL A 837 3.92 30.09 -41.58
CA VAL A 837 4.06 28.65 -41.32
C VAL A 837 4.52 28.43 -39.86
N CYS A 838 3.79 27.57 -39.14
CA CYS A 838 4.01 26.94 -37.82
C CYS A 838 4.85 27.68 -36.76
N LEU A 839 4.16 28.11 -35.68
CA LEU A 839 4.78 28.70 -34.49
C LEU A 839 5.43 27.58 -33.64
N SER A 840 6.73 27.39 -33.81
CA SER A 840 7.62 26.87 -32.77
C SER A 840 8.10 28.08 -31.99
N VAL A 841 7.83 28.15 -30.69
CA VAL A 841 8.38 29.21 -29.83
C VAL A 841 9.62 28.65 -29.15
N VAL A 842 10.75 28.83 -29.83
CA VAL A 842 12.07 28.86 -29.21
C VAL A 842 12.35 30.33 -28.87
N ALA A 843 12.59 30.63 -27.60
CA ALA A 843 13.14 31.92 -27.19
C ALA A 843 14.55 31.72 -26.63
N ARG A 844 15.56 31.91 -27.50
CA ARG A 844 16.92 32.30 -27.09
C ARG A 844 16.99 33.83 -27.09
N TYR A 845 17.65 34.45 -26.12
CA TYR A 845 18.68 35.47 -26.35
C TYR A 845 19.57 35.68 -25.13
N ALA A 846 20.79 36.12 -25.42
CA ALA A 846 22.02 35.95 -24.67
C ALA A 846 22.39 37.12 -23.74
N ALA A 847 23.33 36.78 -22.86
CA ALA A 847 23.94 37.52 -21.76
C ALA A 847 24.71 38.81 -22.14
N VAL A 848 24.93 39.67 -21.14
CA VAL A 848 26.21 40.37 -20.91
C VAL A 848 26.53 40.45 -19.40
N SER A 849 27.76 40.06 -19.09
CA SER A 849 28.44 39.92 -17.79
C SER A 849 28.81 41.23 -17.09
N VAL A 850 29.16 41.17 -15.79
CA VAL A 850 30.43 41.76 -15.30
C VAL A 850 31.13 40.84 -14.28
N ASP A 851 32.42 40.70 -14.57
CA ASP A 851 33.55 39.98 -14.01
C ASP A 851 33.99 40.40 -12.59
N ARG A 852 34.52 39.44 -11.82
CA ARG A 852 35.67 39.65 -10.90
C ARG A 852 36.48 38.36 -10.76
N THR A 853 37.43 38.19 -11.68
CA THR A 853 38.81 37.72 -11.46
C THR A 853 39.22 37.43 -10.00
N ARG A 854 39.68 36.19 -9.75
CA ARG A 854 41.02 35.96 -9.21
C ARG A 854 41.56 34.60 -9.69
N GLN A 855 42.87 34.60 -9.83
CA GLN A 855 43.70 33.76 -10.69
C GLN A 855 44.63 32.93 -9.79
N VAL A 856 45.11 31.78 -10.31
CA VAL A 856 46.27 30.96 -9.85
C VAL A 856 45.94 30.05 -8.64
N ALA A 857 46.24 28.74 -8.59
CA ALA A 857 47.33 27.96 -9.18
C ALA A 857 46.93 26.51 -9.53
N ASP A 858 47.47 26.04 -10.65
CA ASP A 858 47.81 24.66 -10.93
C ASP A 858 49.08 24.30 -10.13
N ASP A 859 49.15 23.11 -9.54
CA ASP A 859 50.40 22.34 -9.36
C ASP A 859 50.02 20.93 -8.87
N GLY A 860 50.17 19.95 -9.77
CA GLY A 860 50.05 18.53 -9.43
C GLY A 860 51.29 17.99 -8.71
N HIS A 861 51.20 16.76 -8.20
CA HIS A 861 52.20 15.70 -8.31
C HIS A 861 51.73 14.44 -7.57
N SER A 862 52.10 13.30 -8.18
CA SER A 862 52.06 11.89 -7.73
C SER A 862 50.71 11.22 -7.55
#